data_AF-A0A419DT22-F1
#
_entry.id   AF-A0A419DT22-F1
#
_cell.length_a   1.000
_cell.length_b   1.000
_cell.length_c   1.000
_cell.angle_alpha   90.00
_cell.angle_beta   90.00
_cell.angle_gamma   90.00
#
_symmetry.space_group_name_H-M   'P 1'
#
loop_
_entity.id
_entity.type
_entity.pdbx_description
1 polymer ?
#
loop_
_entity_poly.entity_id
_entity_poly.type
_entity_poly.pdbx_seq_one_letter_code
_entity_poly.pdbx_strand_id
1 'polypeptide(L)'
;MLRFVLNHWRRQRFKFILTLVGALIISAGLSLMFNLTDSSQGTVEQTLQKKWSSAYDIVVRPKGSQMTTESNNLLEPNYLNGINGGISLDQYETIKQMKEVDIAAPIAVMGYANTFVMFKKAMTFPKEPGIYRYKRTTYTETGLGKEQQFEEQIHIAQGTKIQLPEKVPFSTSPVDSFRDVSAGNPVLIVAVDPKEEARLVGLDQSVSSKNNSRYFSQLDQHESPRGADDNIIPVLVNPHSFNKGTYEFTIEKLDAPYKTEQDQQKLVQELVKKQPDGDRVNSILQTYPAKLTQRLEMPSSKVEETYLKTLSEGTNLQTFVTEDAPGAQLLYKSGPLQFKETKSPYPTRWKNAFEVSTSAIHLKNWYFSDSTHPSKGYRSLVSTGKKVKNPTEMEIPFKYPYLTFKVVGLYDPNKIKVSKDPLNELPMETYRPSSADLVLDAEGEPVNPATSIDTSGNPVGLLTSSPNILTTLDSARGVMGEQAISSIRLKVKGATTVSEESEQLLQDVKKQIEQETGLMATITKGSSPQPVVTKVVDNGKTLGWIEQPWIHIGAAMTIFRETSVGFSGVIFAMLAVAIVYVLATSYVSMLARRKEFAVLLALGWRTKDLYRIVLIEASLLAGFVSVIALLVESIFSYVRNETMNGWSLLWITLFSLVIYFAGAAWSAFTIRKISPYEAIKTGEYASSSHVKLGLRSTWTLALKEIFGKWKRNALSILSIALPTALLTFFLFVTFHLQGVLYTSWLGQFVALQVGPMHYVTMGVAITIAILTTGEIMWQNVTDRRASLAILKAVGWTNRSVRQLIVLEGMLIGFVAGIVGLSISYITIYVLYDLVPWDEPLLIAVSLLLPVLFGTIASLLPAQIAARVNPYQELKDAG
;
A
#
# COMPACT_ATOMS: atom_id res chain seq x y z
N MET A 1 46.14 39.97 21.36
CA MET A 1 45.49 38.83 20.68
C MET A 1 44.29 39.25 19.83
N LEU A 2 43.16 39.69 20.41
CA LEU A 2 41.95 40.08 19.64
C LEU A 2 42.21 41.19 18.60
N ARG A 3 42.90 42.29 18.99
CA ARG A 3 43.31 43.35 18.06
C ARG A 3 44.18 42.84 16.90
N PHE A 4 44.97 41.80 17.12
CA PHE A 4 45.82 41.20 16.09
C PHE A 4 44.96 40.45 15.06
N VAL A 5 43.99 39.65 15.51
CA VAL A 5 43.01 38.97 14.64
C VAL A 5 42.23 39.99 13.80
N LEU A 6 41.70 41.03 14.43
CA LEU A 6 40.95 42.09 13.74
C LEU A 6 41.79 42.87 12.72
N ASN A 7 43.03 43.23 13.07
CA ASN A 7 43.94 43.91 12.13
C ASN A 7 44.34 43.01 10.97
N HIS A 8 44.50 41.70 11.21
CA HIS A 8 44.78 40.73 10.17
C HIS A 8 43.61 40.61 9.19
N TRP A 9 42.37 40.43 9.68
CA TRP A 9 41.16 40.45 8.84
C TRP A 9 41.04 41.75 8.05
N ARG A 10 41.43 42.89 8.63
CA ARG A 10 41.42 44.19 7.94
C ARG A 10 42.49 44.34 6.87
N ARG A 11 43.60 43.58 6.94
CA ARG A 11 44.64 43.52 5.89
C ARG A 11 44.26 42.53 4.79
N GLN A 12 43.69 41.38 5.14
CA GLN A 12 43.23 40.35 4.21
C GLN A 12 41.71 40.39 3.99
N ARG A 13 41.13 41.58 3.79
CA ARG A 13 39.66 41.78 3.73
C ARG A 13 38.99 40.84 2.75
N PHE A 14 39.64 40.60 1.62
CA PHE A 14 39.11 39.76 0.56
C PHE A 14 38.96 38.28 0.99
N LYS A 15 40.00 37.70 1.62
CA LYS A 15 39.95 36.30 2.10
C LYS A 15 38.98 36.15 3.27
N PHE A 16 38.94 37.15 4.17
CA PHE A 16 37.99 37.15 5.29
C PHE A 16 36.52 37.20 4.84
N ILE A 17 36.19 38.08 3.88
CA ILE A 17 34.83 38.15 3.32
C ILE A 17 34.44 36.80 2.71
N LEU A 18 35.35 36.16 1.96
CA LEU A 18 35.08 34.86 1.36
C LEU A 18 34.75 33.80 2.42
N THR A 19 35.56 33.68 3.48
CA THR A 19 35.28 32.74 4.57
C THR A 19 33.97 33.03 5.31
N LEU A 20 33.59 34.32 5.42
CA LEU A 20 32.35 34.71 6.08
C LEU A 20 31.12 34.40 5.21
N VAL A 21 31.23 34.58 3.89
CA VAL A 21 30.21 34.19 2.91
C VAL A 21 30.04 32.68 2.88
N GLY A 22 31.15 31.93 2.84
CA GLY A 22 31.14 30.48 2.91
C GLY A 22 30.50 29.93 4.19
N ALA A 23 30.91 30.46 5.34
CA ALA A 23 30.30 30.14 6.63
C ALA A 23 28.81 30.48 6.67
N LEU A 24 28.39 31.62 6.09
CA LEU A 24 26.98 32.01 6.00
C LEU A 24 26.18 31.04 5.12
N ILE A 25 26.71 30.65 3.97
CA ILE A 25 26.03 29.73 3.03
C ILE A 25 25.86 28.35 3.64
N ILE A 26 26.93 27.81 4.24
CA ILE A 26 26.88 26.51 4.91
C ILE A 26 25.93 26.57 6.11
N SER A 27 26.04 27.59 6.96
CA SER A 27 25.18 27.70 8.16
C SER A 27 23.71 27.92 7.82
N ALA A 28 23.39 28.88 6.97
CA ALA A 28 22.01 29.15 6.58
C ALA A 28 21.42 28.01 5.74
N GLY A 29 22.19 27.49 4.78
CA GLY A 29 21.76 26.39 3.92
C GLY A 29 21.52 25.10 4.69
N LEU A 30 22.48 24.64 5.49
CA LEU A 30 22.32 23.41 6.26
C LEU A 30 21.27 23.54 7.37
N SER A 31 21.17 24.70 8.02
CA SER A 31 20.09 24.95 9.00
C SER A 31 18.72 24.87 8.35
N LEU A 32 18.53 25.51 7.18
CA LEU A 32 17.28 25.44 6.44
C LEU A 32 16.95 24.00 6.02
N MET A 33 17.93 23.27 5.48
CA MET A 33 17.71 21.87 5.10
C MET A 33 17.39 20.97 6.29
N PHE A 34 18.11 21.13 7.41
CA PHE A 34 17.84 20.38 8.64
C PHE A 34 16.40 20.58 9.09
N ASN A 35 15.92 21.83 9.14
CA ASN A 35 14.55 22.14 9.54
C ASN A 35 13.50 21.58 8.57
N LEU A 36 13.76 21.66 7.26
CA LEU A 36 12.86 21.09 6.25
C LEU A 36 12.79 19.56 6.35
N THR A 37 13.94 18.90 6.56
CA THR A 37 14.02 17.44 6.71
C THR A 37 13.36 16.98 8.02
N ASP A 38 13.69 17.61 9.15
CA ASP A 38 13.12 17.31 10.46
C ASP A 38 11.60 17.54 10.48
N SER A 39 11.15 18.66 9.91
CA SER A 39 9.72 18.92 9.75
C SER A 39 9.03 17.89 8.86
N SER A 40 9.67 17.45 7.76
CA SER A 40 9.09 16.44 6.88
C SER A 40 8.97 15.11 7.63
N GLN A 41 10.00 14.74 8.40
CA GLN A 41 9.98 13.58 9.29
C GLN A 41 8.81 13.65 10.27
N GLY A 42 8.71 14.73 11.04
CA GLY A 42 7.64 14.92 12.00
C GLY A 42 6.24 14.92 11.36
N THR A 43 6.11 15.44 10.14
CA THR A 43 4.83 15.40 9.40
C THR A 43 4.46 13.98 9.01
N VAL A 44 5.42 13.18 8.49
CA VAL A 44 5.19 11.76 8.20
C VAL A 44 4.81 11.01 9.47
N GLU A 45 5.59 11.14 10.54
CA GLU A 45 5.34 10.46 11.82
C GLU A 45 3.96 10.79 12.38
N GLN A 46 3.58 12.07 12.42
CA GLN A 46 2.26 12.49 12.90
C GLN A 46 1.12 11.98 12.03
N THR A 47 1.28 12.00 10.69
CA THR A 47 0.26 11.50 9.76
C THR A 47 0.10 10.00 9.89
N LEU A 48 1.20 9.24 9.95
CA LEU A 48 1.16 7.79 10.19
C LEU A 48 0.55 7.48 11.56
N GLN A 49 0.92 8.20 12.62
CA GLN A 49 0.36 8.01 13.96
C GLN A 49 -1.15 8.23 14.00
N LYS A 50 -1.66 9.24 13.29
CA LYS A 50 -3.11 9.49 13.17
C LYS A 50 -3.83 8.39 12.40
N LYS A 51 -3.15 7.71 11.47
CA LYS A 51 -3.73 6.66 10.61
C LYS A 51 -3.37 5.23 11.05
N TRP A 52 -2.61 5.08 12.14
CA TRP A 52 -2.16 3.79 12.68
C TRP A 52 -3.28 2.86 13.13
N SER A 53 -4.42 3.44 13.55
CA SER A 53 -5.56 2.65 13.99
C SER A 53 -6.23 1.93 12.82
N SER A 54 -6.28 0.60 12.90
CA SER A 54 -7.04 -0.28 12.01
C SER A 54 -8.26 -0.86 12.74
N ALA A 55 -9.16 -1.54 12.01
CA ALA A 55 -10.29 -2.25 12.62
C ALA A 55 -9.82 -3.42 13.51
N TYR A 56 -8.75 -4.12 13.14
CA TYR A 56 -8.07 -5.14 13.94
C TYR A 56 -6.57 -5.16 13.60
N ASP A 57 -5.76 -5.65 14.54
CA ASP A 57 -4.30 -5.52 14.51
C ASP A 57 -3.63 -6.77 13.94
N ILE A 58 -4.17 -7.97 14.23
CA ILE A 58 -3.73 -9.26 13.70
C ILE A 58 -4.96 -10.07 13.27
N VAL A 59 -4.85 -10.83 12.20
CA VAL A 59 -5.84 -11.85 11.81
C VAL A 59 -5.22 -13.24 11.82
N VAL A 60 -5.87 -14.16 12.53
CA VAL A 60 -5.46 -15.56 12.65
C VAL A 60 -6.33 -16.41 11.74
N ARG A 61 -5.71 -17.34 11.00
CA ARG A 61 -6.36 -18.21 10.02
C ARG A 61 -5.84 -19.66 10.10
N PRO A 62 -6.62 -20.65 9.63
CA PRO A 62 -6.18 -22.05 9.56
C PRO A 62 -4.91 -22.24 8.71
N LYS A 63 -4.12 -23.25 9.04
CA LYS A 63 -2.95 -23.60 8.24
C LYS A 63 -3.39 -24.08 6.83
N GLY A 64 -2.75 -23.53 5.79
CA GLY A 64 -3.08 -23.84 4.39
C GLY A 64 -4.09 -22.89 3.74
N SER A 65 -4.62 -21.91 4.47
CA SER A 65 -5.46 -20.84 3.89
C SER A 65 -4.66 -19.63 3.38
N GLN A 66 -3.36 -19.81 3.13
CA GLN A 66 -2.47 -18.74 2.68
C GLN A 66 -2.78 -18.39 1.23
N MET A 67 -2.96 -17.11 0.93
CA MET A 67 -3.16 -16.66 -0.45
C MET A 67 -1.85 -16.62 -1.22
N THR A 68 -1.93 -16.82 -2.53
CA THR A 68 -0.79 -16.69 -3.44
C THR A 68 -0.23 -15.27 -3.44
N THR A 69 -1.09 -14.28 -3.23
CA THR A 69 -0.78 -12.85 -3.27
C THR A 69 -0.05 -12.34 -2.02
N GLU A 70 -0.14 -13.06 -0.91
CA GLU A 70 0.52 -12.68 0.35
C GLU A 70 2.04 -12.65 0.23
N SER A 71 2.61 -13.42 -0.70
CA SER A 71 4.03 -13.35 -1.07
C SER A 71 4.48 -11.96 -1.52
N ASN A 72 3.55 -11.16 -2.06
CA ASN A 72 3.77 -9.79 -2.50
C ASN A 72 3.32 -8.76 -1.45
N ASN A 73 3.17 -9.15 -0.17
CA ASN A 73 2.63 -8.33 0.92
C ASN A 73 1.22 -7.77 0.63
N LEU A 74 0.41 -8.51 -0.14
CA LEU A 74 -0.92 -8.09 -0.54
C LEU A 74 -1.99 -9.07 -0.06
N LEU A 75 -3.01 -8.54 0.61
CA LEU A 75 -4.24 -9.28 0.92
C LEU A 75 -5.34 -8.90 -0.08
N GLU A 76 -5.97 -9.94 -0.62
CA GLU A 76 -7.11 -9.83 -1.52
C GLU A 76 -8.35 -9.32 -0.76
N PRO A 77 -9.28 -8.62 -1.43
CA PRO A 77 -10.61 -8.35 -0.88
C PRO A 77 -11.38 -9.65 -0.61
N ASN A 78 -12.32 -9.66 0.34
CA ASN A 78 -13.17 -10.81 0.70
C ASN A 78 -12.44 -12.09 1.14
N TYR A 79 -11.16 -12.02 1.46
CA TYR A 79 -10.34 -13.19 1.70
C TYR A 79 -10.80 -14.04 2.91
N LEU A 80 -11.49 -13.42 3.88
CA LEU A 80 -12.03 -14.10 5.07
C LEU A 80 -13.30 -14.90 4.78
N ASN A 81 -14.17 -14.42 3.89
CA ASN A 81 -15.44 -15.07 3.56
C ASN A 81 -15.25 -16.37 2.75
N GLY A 82 -14.07 -16.58 2.16
CA GLY A 82 -13.73 -17.82 1.45
C GLY A 82 -13.21 -18.95 2.35
N ILE A 83 -12.97 -18.69 3.64
CA ILE A 83 -12.45 -19.66 4.60
C ILE A 83 -13.62 -20.28 5.38
N ASN A 84 -13.74 -21.61 5.36
CA ASN A 84 -14.92 -22.31 5.91
C ASN A 84 -14.54 -23.23 7.07
N GLY A 85 -14.22 -22.65 8.23
CA GLY A 85 -13.76 -23.38 9.42
C GLY A 85 -12.25 -23.69 9.40
N GLY A 86 -11.81 -24.52 10.36
CA GLY A 86 -10.42 -24.99 10.48
C GLY A 86 -9.71 -24.57 11.77
N ILE A 87 -10.30 -23.68 12.56
CA ILE A 87 -9.83 -23.32 13.91
C ILE A 87 -10.78 -23.92 14.95
N SER A 88 -10.22 -24.59 15.96
CA SER A 88 -11.01 -25.15 17.08
C SER A 88 -11.33 -24.11 18.16
N LEU A 89 -12.36 -24.38 18.96
CA LEU A 89 -12.69 -23.56 20.12
C LEU A 89 -11.53 -23.54 21.15
N ASP A 90 -10.84 -24.66 21.35
CA ASP A 90 -9.67 -24.75 22.24
C ASP A 90 -8.51 -23.86 21.77
N GLN A 91 -8.25 -23.80 20.45
CA GLN A 91 -7.25 -22.90 19.88
C GLN A 91 -7.66 -21.43 20.08
N TYR A 92 -8.95 -21.13 19.89
CA TYR A 92 -9.49 -19.79 20.14
C TYR A 92 -9.35 -19.36 21.61
N GLU A 93 -9.72 -20.23 22.55
CA GLU A 93 -9.60 -19.94 23.98
C GLU A 93 -8.15 -19.78 24.41
N THR A 94 -7.23 -20.58 23.85
CA THR A 94 -5.77 -20.39 24.05
C THR A 94 -5.34 -18.97 23.65
N ILE A 95 -5.74 -18.50 22.46
CA ILE A 95 -5.42 -17.15 21.98
C ILE A 95 -6.07 -16.07 22.84
N LYS A 96 -7.33 -16.27 23.26
CA LYS A 96 -8.07 -15.33 24.09
C LYS A 96 -7.46 -15.13 25.47
N GLN A 97 -6.79 -16.15 26.01
CA GLN A 97 -6.12 -16.12 27.32
C GLN A 97 -4.73 -15.49 27.28
N MET A 98 -4.17 -15.21 26.09
CA MET A 98 -2.88 -14.53 25.96
C MET A 98 -2.93 -13.14 26.59
N LYS A 99 -1.90 -12.78 27.37
CA LYS A 99 -1.87 -11.55 28.18
C LYS A 99 -1.93 -10.29 27.30
N GLU A 100 -1.25 -10.35 26.16
CA GLU A 100 -1.07 -9.29 25.18
C GLU A 100 -2.33 -9.05 24.34
N VAL A 101 -3.26 -10.02 24.29
CA VAL A 101 -4.51 -9.92 23.54
C VAL A 101 -5.57 -9.17 24.37
N ASP A 102 -6.19 -8.15 23.79
CA ASP A 102 -7.29 -7.38 24.39
C ASP A 102 -8.66 -7.87 23.94
N ILE A 103 -8.81 -8.03 22.63
CA ILE A 103 -10.03 -8.49 21.97
C ILE A 103 -9.66 -9.62 21.04
N ALA A 104 -10.40 -10.71 21.10
CA ALA A 104 -10.31 -11.82 20.17
C ALA A 104 -11.70 -12.11 19.62
N ALA A 105 -12.01 -11.57 18.43
CA ALA A 105 -13.32 -11.68 17.80
C ALA A 105 -13.28 -12.75 16.67
N PRO A 106 -13.75 -13.98 16.93
CA PRO A 106 -13.81 -15.04 15.94
C PRO A 106 -14.96 -14.85 14.97
N ILE A 107 -14.72 -15.18 13.70
CA ILE A 107 -15.73 -15.34 12.66
C ILE A 107 -15.76 -16.80 12.22
N ALA A 108 -16.95 -17.37 12.12
CA ALA A 108 -17.20 -18.68 11.52
C ALA A 108 -18.15 -18.54 10.32
N VAL A 109 -17.62 -18.74 9.12
CA VAL A 109 -18.41 -18.72 7.89
C VAL A 109 -19.10 -20.07 7.74
N MET A 110 -20.43 -20.11 7.94
CA MET A 110 -21.18 -21.36 7.90
C MET A 110 -21.39 -21.85 6.47
N GLY A 111 -21.60 -20.91 5.55
CA GLY A 111 -21.90 -21.17 4.15
C GLY A 111 -23.22 -20.52 3.74
N TYR A 112 -23.76 -20.96 2.63
CA TYR A 112 -24.97 -20.41 2.03
C TYR A 112 -26.17 -21.30 2.30
N ALA A 113 -27.20 -20.71 2.89
CA ALA A 113 -28.50 -21.35 3.06
C ALA A 113 -29.44 -20.91 1.94
N ASN A 114 -30.15 -21.85 1.33
CA ASN A 114 -31.04 -21.54 0.23
C ASN A 114 -32.41 -21.10 0.76
N THR A 115 -32.75 -19.84 0.51
CA THR A 115 -33.97 -19.21 1.00
C THR A 115 -34.99 -19.15 -0.12
N PHE A 116 -36.26 -19.43 0.16
CA PHE A 116 -37.32 -19.44 -0.86
C PHE A 116 -38.51 -18.62 -0.41
N VAL A 117 -39.09 -17.89 -1.36
CA VAL A 117 -40.35 -17.15 -1.20
C VAL A 117 -41.32 -17.63 -2.25
N MET A 118 -42.55 -17.92 -1.81
CA MET A 118 -43.66 -18.24 -2.68
C MET A 118 -44.55 -17.01 -2.86
N PHE A 119 -44.61 -16.49 -4.08
CA PHE A 119 -45.47 -15.39 -4.46
C PHE A 119 -46.80 -15.93 -4.99
N LYS A 120 -47.82 -15.91 -4.12
CA LYS A 120 -49.15 -16.45 -4.44
C LYS A 120 -49.83 -15.69 -5.57
N LYS A 121 -50.41 -16.42 -6.52
CA LYS A 121 -51.15 -15.91 -7.68
C LYS A 121 -50.37 -14.86 -8.50
N ALA A 122 -49.04 -14.97 -8.54
CA ALA A 122 -48.19 -14.06 -9.29
C ALA A 122 -48.35 -14.22 -10.82
N MET A 123 -48.71 -15.42 -11.29
CA MET A 123 -48.94 -15.71 -12.70
C MET A 123 -50.42 -16.04 -12.97
N THR A 124 -50.85 -15.78 -14.21
CA THR A 124 -52.22 -16.05 -14.66
C THR A 124 -52.18 -16.92 -15.91
N PHE A 125 -52.56 -18.18 -15.76
CA PHE A 125 -52.60 -19.10 -16.89
C PHE A 125 -53.85 -18.90 -17.75
N PRO A 126 -53.72 -19.03 -19.08
CA PRO A 126 -54.86 -18.97 -19.99
C PRO A 126 -55.85 -20.14 -19.76
N LYS A 127 -57.14 -19.88 -20.04
CA LYS A 127 -58.22 -20.89 -19.94
C LYS A 127 -58.35 -21.75 -21.20
N GLU A 128 -57.68 -21.38 -22.29
CA GLU A 128 -57.78 -22.11 -23.56
C GLU A 128 -57.09 -23.48 -23.47
N PRO A 129 -57.70 -24.56 -24.00
CA PRO A 129 -57.04 -25.86 -24.10
C PRO A 129 -55.76 -25.78 -24.93
N GLY A 130 -54.70 -26.42 -24.45
CA GLY A 130 -53.37 -26.32 -25.06
C GLY A 130 -52.28 -26.87 -24.15
N ILE A 131 -51.07 -26.99 -24.69
CA ILE A 131 -49.86 -27.22 -23.89
C ILE A 131 -49.15 -25.88 -23.71
N TYR A 132 -48.81 -25.57 -22.47
CA TYR A 132 -48.09 -24.36 -22.09
C TYR A 132 -46.71 -24.71 -21.59
N ARG A 133 -45.71 -23.92 -21.97
CA ARG A 133 -44.37 -23.96 -21.42
C ARG A 133 -44.24 -22.87 -20.36
N TYR A 134 -44.03 -23.27 -19.13
CA TYR A 134 -43.66 -22.37 -18.03
C TYR A 134 -42.15 -22.41 -17.89
N LYS A 135 -41.51 -21.24 -18.00
CA LYS A 135 -40.06 -21.11 -17.94
C LYS A 135 -39.68 -20.11 -16.85
N ARG A 136 -38.65 -20.47 -16.08
CA ARG A 136 -38.01 -19.63 -15.07
C ARG A 136 -36.55 -19.46 -15.46
N THR A 137 -36.14 -18.22 -15.72
CA THR A 137 -34.75 -17.88 -16.02
C THR A 137 -34.22 -16.91 -14.97
N THR A 138 -33.00 -17.12 -14.50
CA THR A 138 -32.33 -16.21 -13.55
C THR A 138 -31.14 -15.56 -14.23
N TYR A 139 -31.05 -14.25 -14.10
CA TYR A 139 -29.97 -13.42 -14.63
C TYR A 139 -29.18 -12.77 -13.51
N THR A 140 -27.86 -12.75 -13.66
CA THR A 140 -26.95 -11.94 -12.84
C THR A 140 -26.51 -10.73 -13.64
N GLU A 141 -26.53 -9.57 -12.99
CA GLU A 141 -26.12 -8.30 -13.58
C GLU A 141 -25.03 -7.72 -12.69
N THR A 142 -23.77 -7.87 -13.10
CA THR A 142 -22.59 -7.55 -12.28
C THR A 142 -21.80 -6.36 -12.84
N GLY A 143 -22.41 -5.48 -13.63
CA GLY A 143 -21.70 -4.38 -14.31
C GLY A 143 -20.84 -4.80 -15.51
N LEU A 144 -20.33 -6.04 -15.55
CA LEU A 144 -19.63 -6.66 -16.69
C LEU A 144 -20.57 -7.12 -17.82
N GLY A 145 -21.86 -7.20 -17.54
CA GLY A 145 -22.87 -7.69 -18.47
C GLY A 145 -24.00 -8.41 -17.76
N LYS A 146 -24.97 -8.86 -18.55
CA LYS A 146 -26.10 -9.69 -18.12
C LYS A 146 -25.84 -11.13 -18.50
N GLU A 147 -25.59 -11.99 -17.51
CA GLU A 147 -25.35 -13.41 -17.72
C GLU A 147 -26.57 -14.23 -17.26
N GLN A 148 -27.01 -15.16 -18.10
CA GLN A 148 -28.01 -16.15 -17.71
C GLN A 148 -27.33 -17.22 -16.84
N GLN A 149 -27.75 -17.30 -15.58
CA GLN A 149 -27.21 -18.29 -14.64
C GLN A 149 -27.95 -19.61 -14.74
N PHE A 150 -29.27 -19.52 -14.81
CA PHE A 150 -30.14 -20.67 -14.63
C PHE A 150 -31.38 -20.59 -15.49
N GLU A 151 -31.80 -21.72 -16.05
CA GLU A 151 -33.04 -21.85 -16.78
C GLU A 151 -33.71 -23.20 -16.46
N GLU A 152 -34.95 -23.11 -16.01
CA GLU A 152 -35.81 -24.24 -15.73
C GLU A 152 -37.08 -24.10 -16.56
N GLN A 153 -37.56 -25.19 -17.12
CA GLN A 153 -38.82 -25.19 -17.85
C GLN A 153 -39.62 -26.46 -17.59
N ILE A 154 -40.94 -26.29 -17.55
CA ILE A 154 -41.89 -27.39 -17.44
C ILE A 154 -43.04 -27.18 -18.43
N HIS A 155 -43.51 -28.28 -18.99
CA HIS A 155 -44.66 -28.28 -19.90
C HIS A 155 -45.91 -28.69 -19.12
N ILE A 156 -46.99 -27.95 -19.30
CA ILE A 156 -48.24 -28.10 -18.56
C ILE A 156 -49.37 -28.22 -19.57
N ALA A 157 -50.16 -29.29 -19.47
CA ALA A 157 -51.35 -29.45 -20.29
C ALA A 157 -52.58 -28.82 -19.63
N GLN A 158 -53.39 -28.11 -20.43
CA GLN A 158 -54.65 -27.52 -20.01
C GLN A 158 -55.80 -28.07 -20.84
N GLY A 159 -56.91 -28.41 -20.20
CA GLY A 159 -58.11 -28.90 -20.88
C GLY A 159 -57.98 -30.33 -21.44
N THR A 160 -57.18 -31.18 -20.80
CA THR A 160 -57.08 -32.61 -21.12
C THR A 160 -58.43 -33.30 -20.90
N LYS A 161 -58.93 -34.00 -21.92
CA LYS A 161 -60.20 -34.76 -21.88
C LYS A 161 -60.02 -36.27 -21.99
N ILE A 162 -58.81 -36.72 -22.33
CA ILE A 162 -58.47 -38.11 -22.57
C ILE A 162 -57.84 -38.76 -21.33
N GLN A 163 -57.92 -40.09 -21.24
CA GLN A 163 -57.14 -40.83 -20.25
C GLN A 163 -55.66 -40.85 -20.65
N LEU A 164 -54.80 -40.40 -19.76
CA LEU A 164 -53.36 -40.30 -20.02
C LEU A 164 -52.62 -41.55 -19.52
N PRO A 165 -51.59 -42.01 -20.25
CA PRO A 165 -50.64 -43.01 -19.77
C PRO A 165 -49.91 -42.54 -18.50
N GLU A 166 -49.38 -43.49 -17.73
CA GLU A 166 -48.65 -43.21 -16.49
C GLU A 166 -47.41 -42.34 -16.70
N LYS A 167 -46.74 -42.49 -17.84
CA LYS A 167 -45.53 -41.74 -18.23
C LYS A 167 -45.83 -40.82 -19.41
N VAL A 168 -45.89 -39.51 -19.13
CA VAL A 168 -46.08 -38.45 -20.14
C VAL A 168 -45.11 -37.29 -19.89
N PRO A 169 -44.53 -36.69 -20.94
CA PRO A 169 -43.47 -35.69 -20.82
C PRO A 169 -44.02 -34.27 -20.54
N PHE A 170 -45.20 -34.16 -19.93
CA PHE A 170 -45.79 -32.90 -19.46
C PHE A 170 -46.53 -33.13 -18.13
N SER A 171 -46.71 -32.07 -17.36
CA SER A 171 -47.46 -32.11 -16.11
C SER A 171 -48.96 -32.06 -16.37
N THR A 172 -49.68 -32.88 -15.62
CA THR A 172 -51.15 -32.98 -15.59
C THR A 172 -51.76 -32.34 -14.35
N SER A 173 -50.92 -31.76 -13.49
CA SER A 173 -51.38 -31.03 -12.30
C SER A 173 -52.29 -29.87 -12.72
N PRO A 174 -53.31 -29.54 -11.89
CA PRO A 174 -54.20 -28.41 -12.18
C PRO A 174 -53.40 -27.14 -12.44
N VAL A 175 -53.77 -26.39 -13.47
CA VAL A 175 -53.00 -25.21 -13.88
C VAL A 175 -52.92 -24.13 -12.77
N ASP A 176 -53.90 -24.10 -11.87
CA ASP A 176 -53.86 -23.27 -10.67
C ASP A 176 -52.66 -23.56 -9.74
N SER A 177 -52.11 -24.78 -9.74
CA SER A 177 -50.91 -25.13 -8.95
C SER A 177 -49.63 -24.47 -9.44
N PHE A 178 -49.64 -23.86 -10.63
CA PHE A 178 -48.49 -23.17 -11.22
C PHE A 178 -48.62 -21.64 -11.20
N ARG A 179 -49.73 -21.11 -10.67
CA ARG A 179 -49.94 -19.66 -10.55
C ARG A 179 -49.08 -19.02 -9.47
N ASP A 180 -48.64 -19.83 -8.52
CA ASP A 180 -47.73 -19.43 -7.47
C ASP A 180 -46.30 -19.55 -7.99
N VAL A 181 -45.53 -18.49 -7.81
CA VAL A 181 -44.15 -18.41 -8.30
C VAL A 181 -43.19 -18.59 -7.13
N SER A 182 -42.29 -19.56 -7.24
CA SER A 182 -41.20 -19.74 -6.29
C SER A 182 -39.91 -19.10 -6.82
N ALA A 183 -39.33 -18.22 -5.99
CA ALA A 183 -38.02 -17.62 -6.23
C ALA A 183 -37.19 -17.75 -4.95
N GLY A 184 -35.90 -18.00 -5.10
CA GLY A 184 -35.04 -18.23 -3.95
C GLY A 184 -33.58 -17.91 -4.20
N ASN A 185 -32.96 -17.22 -3.24
CA ASN A 185 -31.57 -16.81 -3.28
C ASN A 185 -30.79 -17.53 -2.17
N PRO A 186 -29.53 -17.91 -2.43
CA PRO A 186 -28.63 -18.32 -1.38
C PRO A 186 -28.19 -17.13 -0.53
N VAL A 187 -28.39 -17.24 0.78
CA VAL A 187 -28.00 -16.23 1.76
C VAL A 187 -26.81 -16.75 2.56
N LEU A 188 -25.74 -15.96 2.61
CA LEU A 188 -24.55 -16.27 3.39
C LEU A 188 -24.84 -16.12 4.89
N ILE A 189 -24.58 -17.18 5.66
CA ILE A 189 -24.72 -17.19 7.11
C ILE A 189 -23.33 -17.15 7.73
N VAL A 190 -23.15 -16.21 8.65
CA VAL A 190 -21.90 -16.05 9.40
C VAL A 190 -22.19 -16.04 10.89
N ALA A 191 -21.37 -16.74 11.66
CA ALA A 191 -21.43 -16.77 13.11
C ALA A 191 -20.31 -15.92 13.72
N VAL A 192 -20.62 -15.27 14.83
CA VAL A 192 -19.71 -14.39 15.58
C VAL A 192 -19.78 -14.69 17.08
N ASP A 193 -18.74 -14.34 17.84
CA ASP A 193 -18.86 -14.21 19.30
C ASP A 193 -19.53 -12.87 19.62
N PRO A 194 -20.77 -12.83 20.15
CA PRO A 194 -21.47 -11.57 20.35
C PRO A 194 -20.75 -10.61 21.29
N LYS A 195 -20.07 -11.12 22.33
CA LYS A 195 -19.41 -10.25 23.31
C LYS A 195 -18.17 -9.60 22.70
N GLU A 196 -17.33 -10.39 22.05
CA GLU A 196 -16.10 -9.88 21.46
C GLU A 196 -16.37 -9.05 20.19
N GLU A 197 -17.40 -9.38 19.42
CA GLU A 197 -17.80 -8.60 18.24
C GLU A 197 -18.40 -7.25 18.62
N ALA A 198 -19.19 -7.18 19.69
CA ALA A 198 -19.64 -5.91 20.26
C ALA A 198 -18.46 -5.03 20.71
N ARG A 199 -17.42 -5.62 21.32
CA ARG A 199 -16.20 -4.88 21.70
C ARG A 199 -15.38 -4.41 20.50
N LEU A 200 -15.27 -5.23 19.45
CA LEU A 200 -14.44 -4.92 18.28
C LEU A 200 -15.07 -3.87 17.37
N VAL A 201 -16.33 -4.06 16.98
CA VAL A 201 -17.00 -3.26 15.94
C VAL A 201 -18.28 -2.57 16.41
N GLY A 202 -18.68 -2.74 17.68
CA GLY A 202 -19.92 -2.15 18.20
C GLY A 202 -21.17 -2.75 17.55
N LEU A 203 -21.18 -4.05 17.27
CA LEU A 203 -22.30 -4.74 16.61
C LEU A 203 -23.62 -4.59 17.40
N ASP A 204 -23.54 -4.57 18.73
CA ASP A 204 -24.65 -4.32 19.65
C ASP A 204 -25.37 -2.98 19.37
N GLN A 205 -24.61 -1.94 19.01
CA GLN A 205 -25.13 -0.59 18.74
C GLN A 205 -25.72 -0.46 17.33
N SER A 206 -25.49 -1.44 16.47
CA SER A 206 -26.07 -1.51 15.13
C SER A 206 -27.50 -2.09 15.12
N VAL A 207 -27.91 -2.74 16.21
CA VAL A 207 -29.24 -3.35 16.33
C VAL A 207 -30.32 -2.29 16.50
N SER A 208 -31.40 -2.43 15.75
CA SER A 208 -32.58 -1.57 15.82
C SER A 208 -33.29 -1.72 17.18
N SER A 209 -33.76 -0.61 17.74
CA SER A 209 -34.62 -0.62 18.93
C SER A 209 -36.11 -0.85 18.61
N LYS A 210 -36.46 -1.00 17.33
CA LYS A 210 -37.85 -1.21 16.87
C LYS A 210 -38.20 -2.71 16.79
N ASN A 211 -39.49 -3.03 16.72
CA ASN A 211 -40.01 -4.38 16.47
C ASN A 211 -39.51 -5.46 17.45
N ASN A 212 -39.43 -5.15 18.75
CA ASN A 212 -38.89 -6.05 19.79
C ASN A 212 -37.49 -6.61 19.49
N SER A 213 -36.73 -5.96 18.61
CA SER A 213 -35.36 -6.36 18.29
C SER A 213 -34.44 -6.10 19.47
N ARG A 214 -33.57 -7.06 19.77
CA ARG A 214 -32.53 -6.94 20.79
C ARG A 214 -31.22 -7.56 20.29
N TYR A 215 -30.13 -7.24 20.96
CA TYR A 215 -28.86 -7.93 20.73
C TYR A 215 -28.87 -9.33 21.38
N PHE A 216 -27.93 -10.18 20.96
CA PHE A 216 -27.74 -11.51 21.54
C PHE A 216 -27.49 -11.45 23.04
N SER A 217 -28.00 -12.46 23.75
CA SER A 217 -27.85 -12.67 25.19
C SER A 217 -27.31 -14.07 25.48
N GLN A 218 -26.94 -14.35 26.72
CA GLN A 218 -26.46 -15.69 27.12
C GLN A 218 -27.50 -16.80 26.96
N LEU A 219 -28.79 -16.45 26.84
CA LEU A 219 -29.89 -17.39 26.63
C LEU A 219 -30.07 -17.80 25.16
N ASP A 220 -29.41 -17.08 24.24
CA ASP A 220 -29.50 -17.35 22.81
C ASP A 220 -28.44 -18.38 22.40
N GLN A 221 -28.73 -19.64 22.68
CA GLN A 221 -27.85 -20.78 22.39
C GLN A 221 -28.42 -21.65 21.28
N HIS A 222 -27.58 -22.53 20.74
CA HIS A 222 -28.00 -23.58 19.82
C HIS A 222 -28.92 -24.57 20.51
N GLU A 223 -30.01 -24.95 19.83
CA GLU A 223 -30.89 -26.03 20.28
C GLU A 223 -31.05 -27.06 19.15
N SER A 224 -31.06 -28.35 19.49
CA SER A 224 -31.23 -29.43 18.51
C SER A 224 -32.23 -30.48 19.01
N PRO A 225 -33.53 -30.18 18.98
CA PRO A 225 -34.56 -30.98 19.65
C PRO A 225 -34.80 -32.34 19.01
N ARG A 226 -34.50 -32.50 17.71
CA ARG A 226 -34.73 -33.75 16.94
C ARG A 226 -33.43 -34.41 16.47
N GLY A 227 -32.30 -34.08 17.10
CA GLY A 227 -30.97 -34.58 16.73
C GLY A 227 -30.28 -33.74 15.66
N ALA A 228 -29.06 -34.13 15.27
CA ALA A 228 -28.06 -33.30 14.57
C ALA A 228 -28.50 -32.62 13.25
N ASP A 229 -29.61 -33.04 12.65
CA ASP A 229 -30.10 -32.51 11.38
C ASP A 229 -31.11 -31.36 11.55
N ASP A 230 -31.71 -31.21 12.76
CA ASP A 230 -32.63 -30.11 13.11
C ASP A 230 -31.95 -29.16 14.09
N ASN A 231 -31.61 -27.97 13.61
CA ASN A 231 -30.80 -26.99 14.34
C ASN A 231 -31.57 -25.68 14.47
N ILE A 232 -31.99 -25.34 15.67
CA ILE A 232 -32.58 -24.04 15.98
C ILE A 232 -31.44 -23.10 16.36
N ILE A 233 -31.31 -22.01 15.61
CA ILE A 233 -30.25 -21.04 15.78
C ILE A 233 -30.81 -19.62 15.99
N PRO A 234 -30.35 -18.87 17.00
CA PRO A 234 -30.66 -17.46 17.14
C PRO A 234 -29.97 -16.64 16.05
N VAL A 235 -30.69 -15.70 15.44
CA VAL A 235 -30.15 -14.88 14.34
C VAL A 235 -30.42 -13.39 14.50
N LEU A 236 -29.45 -12.59 14.04
CA LEU A 236 -29.64 -11.18 13.70
C LEU A 236 -29.76 -11.05 12.19
N VAL A 237 -30.76 -10.29 11.73
CA VAL A 237 -31.10 -10.19 10.31
C VAL A 237 -30.91 -8.76 9.82
N ASN A 238 -30.23 -8.59 8.69
CA ASN A 238 -30.25 -7.36 7.92
C ASN A 238 -31.43 -7.45 6.94
N PRO A 239 -32.45 -6.58 7.02
CA PRO A 239 -33.63 -6.67 6.15
C PRO A 239 -33.39 -6.14 4.72
N HIS A 240 -32.22 -5.56 4.42
CA HIS A 240 -31.90 -4.94 3.13
C HIS A 240 -31.00 -5.85 2.27
N SER A 241 -31.31 -5.98 0.99
CA SER A 241 -30.47 -6.72 0.04
C SER A 241 -29.54 -5.79 -0.74
N PHE A 242 -28.30 -6.24 -0.94
CA PHE A 242 -27.31 -5.60 -1.80
C PHE A 242 -27.16 -6.31 -3.16
N ASN A 243 -27.90 -7.40 -3.39
CA ASN A 243 -27.71 -8.26 -4.55
C ASN A 243 -28.45 -7.72 -5.79
N LYS A 244 -27.78 -7.72 -6.94
CA LYS A 244 -28.32 -7.34 -8.24
C LYS A 244 -28.51 -8.57 -9.13
N GLY A 245 -29.73 -8.74 -9.60
CA GLY A 245 -30.13 -9.84 -10.47
C GLY A 245 -31.62 -9.77 -10.76
N THR A 246 -32.06 -10.59 -11.71
CA THR A 246 -33.45 -10.61 -12.16
C THR A 246 -33.91 -12.05 -12.36
N TYR A 247 -35.05 -12.39 -11.76
CA TYR A 247 -35.83 -13.56 -12.12
C TYR A 247 -36.82 -13.18 -13.23
N GLU A 248 -36.86 -14.02 -14.26
CA GLU A 248 -37.80 -13.93 -15.34
C GLU A 248 -38.67 -15.19 -15.37
N PHE A 249 -39.98 -15.00 -15.34
CA PHE A 249 -40.95 -16.06 -15.46
C PHE A 249 -41.77 -15.84 -16.73
N THR A 250 -41.81 -16.83 -17.62
CA THR A 250 -42.61 -16.77 -18.84
C THR A 250 -43.60 -17.92 -18.92
N ILE A 251 -44.77 -17.61 -19.47
CA ILE A 251 -45.75 -18.61 -19.92
C ILE A 251 -45.88 -18.45 -21.43
N GLU A 252 -45.64 -19.55 -22.13
CA GLU A 252 -45.68 -19.61 -23.58
C GLU A 252 -46.67 -20.70 -24.01
N LYS A 253 -47.49 -20.44 -25.02
CA LYS A 253 -48.41 -21.43 -25.58
C LYS A 253 -47.69 -22.15 -26.72
N LEU A 254 -47.57 -23.48 -26.62
CA LEU A 254 -46.96 -24.28 -27.67
C LEU A 254 -47.91 -24.45 -28.86
N ASP A 255 -47.34 -24.43 -30.07
CA ASP A 255 -48.03 -24.79 -31.30
C ASP A 255 -48.13 -26.32 -31.45
N ALA A 256 -48.80 -26.94 -30.48
CA ALA A 256 -49.06 -28.37 -30.44
C ALA A 256 -50.57 -28.62 -30.64
N PRO A 257 -50.95 -29.61 -31.47
CA PRO A 257 -52.36 -29.95 -31.67
C PRO A 257 -52.91 -30.60 -30.38
N TYR A 258 -53.58 -29.80 -29.55
CA TYR A 258 -54.10 -30.24 -28.24
C TYR A 258 -55.54 -29.75 -27.96
N LYS A 259 -56.29 -29.39 -29.01
CA LYS A 259 -57.63 -28.76 -28.89
C LYS A 259 -58.76 -29.78 -28.79
N THR A 260 -58.73 -30.83 -29.61
CA THR A 260 -59.76 -31.88 -29.64
C THR A 260 -59.26 -33.18 -28.99
N GLU A 261 -60.17 -34.07 -28.60
CA GLU A 261 -59.79 -35.39 -28.04
C GLU A 261 -58.95 -36.22 -29.01
N GLN A 262 -59.24 -36.13 -30.32
CA GLN A 262 -58.47 -36.83 -31.36
C GLN A 262 -57.05 -36.26 -31.50
N ASP A 263 -56.89 -34.94 -31.38
CA ASP A 263 -55.58 -34.29 -31.39
C ASP A 263 -54.76 -34.68 -30.15
N GLN A 264 -55.41 -34.69 -28.98
CA GLN A 264 -54.78 -35.09 -27.72
C GLN A 264 -54.32 -36.56 -27.78
N GLN A 265 -55.13 -37.48 -28.31
CA GLN A 265 -54.74 -38.89 -28.46
C GLN A 265 -53.55 -39.06 -29.41
N LYS A 266 -53.58 -38.41 -30.57
CA LYS A 266 -52.48 -38.47 -31.55
C LYS A 266 -51.18 -37.92 -30.97
N LEU A 267 -51.23 -36.75 -30.34
CA LEU A 267 -50.05 -36.13 -29.75
C LEU A 267 -49.48 -36.98 -28.61
N VAL A 268 -50.33 -37.51 -27.71
CA VAL A 268 -49.86 -38.34 -26.60
C VAL A 268 -49.25 -39.66 -27.10
N GLN A 269 -49.84 -40.31 -28.11
CA GLN A 269 -49.25 -41.50 -28.73
C GLN A 269 -47.89 -41.21 -29.37
N GLU A 270 -47.76 -40.06 -30.04
CA GLU A 270 -46.50 -39.62 -30.62
C GLU A 270 -45.43 -39.34 -29.55
N LEU A 271 -45.80 -38.62 -28.49
CA LEU A 271 -44.91 -38.28 -27.38
C LEU A 271 -44.42 -39.52 -26.64
N VAL A 272 -45.29 -40.48 -26.33
CA VAL A 272 -44.90 -41.73 -25.65
C VAL A 272 -44.01 -42.60 -26.56
N LYS A 273 -44.23 -42.57 -27.88
CA LYS A 273 -43.36 -43.29 -28.82
C LYS A 273 -41.96 -42.66 -28.91
N LYS A 274 -41.88 -41.32 -28.90
CA LYS A 274 -40.61 -40.58 -29.02
C LYS A 274 -39.85 -40.48 -27.69
N GLN A 275 -40.55 -40.47 -26.56
CA GLN A 275 -40.00 -40.34 -25.22
C GLN A 275 -40.69 -41.30 -24.23
N PRO A 276 -40.34 -42.61 -24.27
CA PRO A 276 -41.03 -43.65 -23.49
C PRO A 276 -40.78 -43.57 -21.97
N ASP A 277 -39.70 -42.94 -21.56
CA ASP A 277 -39.34 -42.64 -20.18
C ASP A 277 -40.25 -41.57 -19.55
N GLY A 278 -40.82 -40.68 -20.37
CA GLY A 278 -41.76 -39.65 -19.95
C GLY A 278 -41.12 -38.53 -19.11
N ASP A 279 -39.81 -38.28 -19.28
CA ASP A 279 -39.11 -37.20 -18.58
C ASP A 279 -39.78 -35.84 -18.86
N ARG A 280 -40.24 -35.18 -17.80
CA ARG A 280 -40.93 -33.89 -17.85
C ARG A 280 -39.97 -32.71 -17.86
N VAL A 281 -38.74 -32.90 -17.36
CA VAL A 281 -37.70 -31.87 -17.29
C VAL A 281 -37.08 -31.72 -18.68
N ASN A 282 -36.60 -32.82 -19.27
CA ASN A 282 -36.06 -32.85 -20.63
C ASN A 282 -37.12 -33.31 -21.65
N SER A 283 -38.29 -32.69 -21.58
CA SER A 283 -39.41 -33.02 -22.46
C SER A 283 -39.12 -32.70 -23.92
N ILE A 284 -39.48 -33.60 -24.84
CA ILE A 284 -39.41 -33.34 -26.29
C ILE A 284 -40.26 -32.13 -26.74
N LEU A 285 -41.24 -31.73 -25.91
CA LEU A 285 -42.06 -30.54 -26.15
C LEU A 285 -41.26 -29.24 -26.17
N GLN A 286 -40.02 -29.23 -25.66
CA GLN A 286 -39.10 -28.10 -25.79
C GLN A 286 -38.84 -27.71 -27.26
N THR A 287 -38.92 -28.67 -28.19
CA THR A 287 -38.68 -28.46 -29.63
C THR A 287 -39.83 -27.78 -30.36
N TYR A 288 -41.01 -27.69 -29.75
CA TYR A 288 -42.19 -27.10 -30.39
C TYR A 288 -42.07 -25.56 -30.39
N PRO A 289 -42.45 -24.88 -31.49
CA PRO A 289 -42.59 -23.43 -31.50
C PRO A 289 -43.59 -22.98 -30.44
N ALA A 290 -43.31 -21.84 -29.79
CA ALA A 290 -44.18 -21.29 -28.76
C ALA A 290 -44.45 -19.80 -28.98
N LYS A 291 -45.62 -19.35 -28.53
CA LYS A 291 -45.99 -17.94 -28.49
C LYS A 291 -46.03 -17.45 -27.06
N LEU A 292 -45.23 -16.43 -26.74
CA LEU A 292 -45.23 -15.78 -25.42
C LEU A 292 -46.63 -15.25 -25.10
N THR A 293 -47.15 -15.62 -23.94
CA THR A 293 -48.46 -15.22 -23.45
C THR A 293 -48.36 -14.29 -22.25
N GLN A 294 -47.45 -14.58 -21.32
CA GLN A 294 -47.19 -13.74 -20.16
C GLN A 294 -45.69 -13.74 -19.83
N ARG A 295 -45.18 -12.60 -19.35
CA ARG A 295 -43.84 -12.42 -18.80
C ARG A 295 -43.93 -11.65 -17.49
N LEU A 296 -43.21 -12.11 -16.48
CA LEU A 296 -43.06 -11.45 -15.18
C LEU A 296 -41.58 -11.35 -14.86
N GLU A 297 -41.10 -10.14 -14.62
CA GLU A 297 -39.75 -9.89 -14.14
C GLU A 297 -39.79 -9.50 -12.66
N MET A 298 -38.86 -10.05 -11.89
CA MET A 298 -38.75 -9.79 -10.46
C MET A 298 -37.28 -9.60 -10.06
N PRO A 299 -36.89 -8.45 -9.49
CA PRO A 299 -35.53 -8.25 -9.00
C PRO A 299 -35.18 -9.24 -7.89
N SER A 300 -33.95 -9.78 -7.92
CA SER A 300 -33.45 -10.70 -6.88
C SER A 300 -33.41 -10.03 -5.50
N SER A 301 -33.14 -8.72 -5.42
CA SER A 301 -33.19 -7.95 -4.18
C SER A 301 -34.57 -8.01 -3.53
N LYS A 302 -35.65 -7.88 -4.33
CA LYS A 302 -37.03 -7.95 -3.84
C LYS A 302 -37.35 -9.34 -3.28
N VAL A 303 -36.86 -10.42 -3.92
CA VAL A 303 -37.04 -11.79 -3.43
C VAL A 303 -36.38 -11.96 -2.07
N GLU A 304 -35.13 -11.54 -1.95
CA GLU A 304 -34.36 -11.65 -0.71
C GLU A 304 -34.94 -10.77 0.41
N GLU A 305 -35.25 -9.50 0.14
CA GLU A 305 -35.88 -8.61 1.12
C GLU A 305 -37.24 -9.13 1.59
N THR A 306 -38.04 -9.72 0.68
CA THR A 306 -39.32 -10.33 1.06
C THR A 306 -39.09 -11.51 2.01
N TYR A 307 -38.10 -12.37 1.73
CA TYR A 307 -37.75 -13.47 2.64
C TYR A 307 -37.33 -12.96 4.02
N LEU A 308 -36.36 -12.04 4.06
CA LEU A 308 -35.78 -11.50 5.29
C LEU A 308 -36.82 -10.74 6.14
N LYS A 309 -37.73 -10.00 5.48
CA LYS A 309 -38.85 -9.35 6.15
C LYS A 309 -39.84 -10.36 6.74
N THR A 310 -40.15 -11.41 6.00
CA THR A 310 -41.06 -12.48 6.45
C THR A 310 -40.49 -13.21 7.67
N LEU A 311 -39.17 -13.46 7.71
CA LEU A 311 -38.49 -13.99 8.90
C LEU A 311 -38.70 -13.11 10.14
N SER A 312 -38.65 -11.78 9.97
CA SER A 312 -38.76 -10.82 11.08
C SER A 312 -40.20 -10.56 11.57
N GLU A 313 -41.18 -10.65 10.67
CA GLU A 313 -42.59 -10.31 10.96
C GLU A 313 -43.44 -11.54 11.32
N GLY A 314 -42.89 -12.76 11.19
CA GLY A 314 -43.59 -14.00 11.52
C GLY A 314 -44.82 -14.29 10.64
N THR A 315 -44.87 -13.70 9.45
CA THR A 315 -45.97 -13.91 8.49
C THR A 315 -45.75 -15.18 7.67
N ASN A 316 -46.83 -15.89 7.31
CA ASN A 316 -46.84 -17.24 6.71
C ASN A 316 -45.72 -17.55 5.70
N LEU A 317 -44.63 -18.16 6.17
CA LEU A 317 -43.67 -18.88 5.34
C LEU A 317 -44.27 -20.26 5.06
N GLN A 318 -44.71 -20.50 3.82
CA GLN A 318 -44.88 -21.88 3.36
C GLN A 318 -43.49 -22.44 3.05
N THR A 319 -42.86 -23.07 4.03
CA THR A 319 -41.69 -23.91 3.83
C THR A 319 -42.11 -25.22 3.16
N PHE A 320 -41.28 -25.75 2.25
CA PHE A 320 -41.51 -27.04 1.60
C PHE A 320 -41.40 -28.25 2.57
N VAL A 321 -41.04 -28.01 3.83
CA VAL A 321 -40.87 -29.03 4.87
C VAL A 321 -41.56 -28.55 6.15
N THR A 322 -42.63 -29.25 6.53
CA THR A 322 -43.35 -29.27 7.82
C THR A 322 -43.74 -27.95 8.51
N GLU A 323 -44.99 -27.90 8.93
CA GLU A 323 -45.85 -26.76 9.31
C GLU A 323 -45.41 -25.75 10.39
N ASP A 324 -44.25 -25.80 11.05
CA ASP A 324 -44.14 -25.06 12.35
C ASP A 324 -43.02 -24.00 12.52
N ALA A 325 -42.02 -23.85 11.62
CA ALA A 325 -41.00 -22.82 11.84
C ALA A 325 -40.27 -22.27 10.59
N PRO A 326 -39.93 -20.96 10.56
CA PRO A 326 -39.12 -20.35 9.51
C PRO A 326 -37.68 -20.86 9.50
N GLY A 327 -37.18 -21.36 8.36
CA GLY A 327 -35.82 -21.90 8.27
C GLY A 327 -35.35 -22.16 6.83
N ALA A 328 -34.09 -22.56 6.69
CA ALA A 328 -33.47 -22.87 5.41
C ALA A 328 -32.43 -24.01 5.52
N GLN A 329 -32.25 -24.76 4.43
CA GLN A 329 -31.20 -25.77 4.34
C GLN A 329 -29.86 -25.10 4.03
N LEU A 330 -28.85 -25.41 4.82
CA LEU A 330 -27.46 -25.06 4.51
C LEU A 330 -26.99 -26.02 3.41
N LEU A 331 -26.69 -25.51 2.21
CA LEU A 331 -26.41 -26.36 1.05
C LEU A 331 -24.93 -26.42 0.73
N TYR A 332 -24.26 -25.27 0.63
CA TYR A 332 -22.89 -25.22 0.14
C TYR A 332 -22.05 -24.10 0.78
N LYS A 333 -20.73 -24.29 0.68
CA LYS A 333 -19.66 -23.40 1.12
C LYS A 333 -18.87 -22.92 -0.09
N SER A 334 -18.50 -21.64 -0.13
CA SER A 334 -17.73 -21.06 -1.23
C SER A 334 -16.27 -20.89 -0.83
N GLY A 335 -15.34 -21.18 -1.75
CA GLY A 335 -13.92 -21.03 -1.55
C GLY A 335 -13.39 -19.61 -1.85
N PRO A 336 -12.07 -19.39 -1.63
CA PRO A 336 -11.40 -18.17 -2.05
C PRO A 336 -11.31 -18.08 -3.59
N LEU A 337 -11.05 -16.87 -4.10
CA LEU A 337 -10.70 -16.68 -5.51
C LEU A 337 -9.29 -17.23 -5.76
N GLN A 338 -9.03 -17.59 -7.02
CA GLN A 338 -7.70 -18.00 -7.45
C GLN A 338 -7.15 -16.94 -8.40
N PHE A 339 -6.22 -16.13 -7.89
CA PHE A 339 -5.55 -15.11 -8.69
C PHE A 339 -4.25 -15.65 -9.29
N LYS A 340 -4.05 -15.33 -10.56
CA LYS A 340 -2.81 -15.58 -11.28
C LYS A 340 -2.16 -14.25 -11.64
N GLU A 341 -0.89 -14.07 -11.30
CA GLU A 341 -0.16 -12.85 -11.65
C GLU A 341 -0.07 -12.66 -13.17
N THR A 342 -0.28 -11.43 -13.63
CA THR A 342 -0.22 -11.06 -15.05
C THR A 342 0.44 -9.69 -15.23
N LYS A 343 0.73 -9.31 -16.48
CA LYS A 343 1.33 -8.00 -16.78
C LYS A 343 0.27 -6.91 -16.70
N SER A 344 0.59 -5.84 -15.96
CA SER A 344 -0.28 -4.66 -15.89
C SER A 344 -0.35 -3.95 -17.26
N PRO A 345 -1.55 -3.55 -17.72
CA PRO A 345 -1.70 -2.76 -18.93
C PRO A 345 -1.12 -1.34 -18.76
N TYR A 346 -1.12 -0.82 -17.52
CA TYR A 346 -0.57 0.50 -17.18
C TYR A 346 0.28 0.41 -15.90
N PRO A 347 1.54 -0.06 -16.00
CA PRO A 347 2.42 -0.28 -14.84
C PRO A 347 2.69 0.97 -14.00
N THR A 348 2.57 2.16 -14.59
CA THR A 348 2.73 3.45 -13.90
C THR A 348 1.59 3.76 -12.94
N ARG A 349 0.37 3.26 -13.20
CA ARG A 349 -0.80 3.42 -12.33
C ARG A 349 -0.99 2.20 -11.42
N TRP A 350 -0.92 1.01 -12.02
CA TRP A 350 -1.08 -0.25 -11.30
C TRP A 350 0.19 -1.06 -11.44
N LYS A 351 1.02 -1.06 -10.39
CA LYS A 351 2.26 -1.83 -10.36
C LYS A 351 1.99 -3.34 -10.49
N ASN A 352 0.93 -3.81 -9.84
CA ASN A 352 0.57 -5.22 -9.76
C ASN A 352 -0.75 -5.45 -10.52
N ALA A 353 -0.82 -6.58 -11.22
CA ALA A 353 -2.00 -6.98 -11.96
C ALA A 353 -2.21 -8.50 -11.86
N PHE A 354 -3.46 -8.91 -11.78
CA PHE A 354 -3.84 -10.32 -11.66
C PHE A 354 -4.89 -10.70 -12.70
N GLU A 355 -5.06 -12.00 -12.91
CA GLU A 355 -6.10 -12.58 -13.73
C GLU A 355 -6.91 -13.55 -12.88
N VAL A 356 -8.23 -13.48 -13.02
CA VAL A 356 -9.17 -14.43 -12.42
C VAL A 356 -10.01 -15.05 -13.52
N SER A 357 -10.17 -16.37 -13.48
CA SER A 357 -10.89 -17.11 -14.51
C SER A 357 -11.97 -18.02 -13.93
N THR A 358 -13.02 -18.22 -14.71
CA THR A 358 -14.07 -19.19 -14.37
C THR A 358 -13.54 -20.62 -14.49
N SER A 359 -13.91 -21.47 -13.54
CA SER A 359 -13.65 -22.91 -13.56
C SER A 359 -14.96 -23.70 -13.49
N ALA A 360 -14.95 -24.93 -14.03
CA ALA A 360 -16.09 -25.83 -13.93
C ALA A 360 -16.30 -26.27 -12.47
N ILE A 361 -17.57 -26.33 -12.05
CA ILE A 361 -17.95 -26.69 -10.68
C ILE A 361 -18.44 -28.13 -10.67
N HIS A 362 -17.82 -28.94 -9.81
CA HIS A 362 -18.23 -30.32 -9.55
C HIS A 362 -18.46 -30.53 -8.06
N LEU A 363 -19.71 -30.72 -7.66
CA LEU A 363 -20.07 -30.99 -6.27
C LEU A 363 -19.98 -32.49 -5.96
N LYS A 364 -19.23 -32.82 -4.91
CA LYS A 364 -19.28 -34.15 -4.29
C LYS A 364 -20.38 -34.18 -3.24
N ASN A 365 -20.95 -35.35 -2.95
CA ASN A 365 -22.02 -35.52 -1.96
C ASN A 365 -23.23 -34.59 -2.22
N TRP A 366 -23.70 -34.60 -3.47
CA TRP A 366 -24.82 -33.80 -3.93
C TRP A 366 -25.99 -34.70 -4.33
N TYR A 367 -27.20 -34.38 -3.86
CA TYR A 367 -28.42 -35.14 -4.18
C TYR A 367 -29.27 -34.48 -5.27
N PHE A 368 -29.32 -33.15 -5.31
CA PHE A 368 -30.17 -32.41 -6.24
C PHE A 368 -29.63 -32.48 -7.68
N SER A 369 -30.43 -32.06 -8.66
CA SER A 369 -29.99 -32.03 -10.07
C SER A 369 -28.81 -31.07 -10.25
N ASP A 370 -27.92 -31.36 -11.21
CA ASP A 370 -26.83 -30.45 -11.62
C ASP A 370 -27.35 -29.09 -12.13
N SER A 371 -28.64 -29.01 -12.45
CA SER A 371 -29.31 -27.76 -12.77
C SER A 371 -29.41 -26.83 -11.56
N THR A 372 -29.42 -27.35 -10.32
CA THR A 372 -29.69 -26.55 -9.11
C THR A 372 -28.50 -25.77 -8.55
N HIS A 373 -27.34 -25.83 -9.22
CA HIS A 373 -26.18 -24.99 -8.92
C HIS A 373 -25.54 -24.49 -10.22
N PRO A 374 -24.76 -23.40 -10.18
CA PRO A 374 -24.01 -22.94 -11.35
C PRO A 374 -23.03 -24.01 -11.83
N SER A 375 -22.95 -24.22 -13.15
CA SER A 375 -22.04 -25.20 -13.76
C SER A 375 -20.59 -24.72 -13.81
N LYS A 376 -20.37 -23.40 -13.72
CA LYS A 376 -19.08 -22.72 -13.68
C LYS A 376 -19.13 -21.51 -12.75
N GLY A 377 -17.96 -21.04 -12.31
CA GLY A 377 -17.84 -19.81 -11.54
C GLY A 377 -16.39 -19.47 -11.20
N TYR A 378 -16.17 -18.31 -10.57
CA TYR A 378 -14.84 -17.81 -10.20
C TYR A 378 -14.30 -18.44 -8.91
N ARG A 379 -15.17 -19.08 -8.12
CA ARG A 379 -14.85 -19.71 -6.83
C ARG A 379 -15.19 -21.18 -6.87
N SER A 380 -14.47 -21.96 -6.07
CA SER A 380 -14.86 -23.35 -5.80
C SER A 380 -16.12 -23.40 -4.91
N LEU A 381 -16.93 -24.43 -5.11
CA LEU A 381 -18.13 -24.69 -4.34
C LEU A 381 -18.03 -26.07 -3.70
N VAL A 382 -18.40 -26.18 -2.42
CA VAL A 382 -18.33 -27.42 -1.65
C VAL A 382 -19.70 -27.72 -1.03
N SER A 383 -20.24 -28.92 -1.26
CA SER A 383 -21.49 -29.38 -0.64
C SER A 383 -21.31 -29.61 0.86
N THR A 384 -22.33 -29.27 1.64
CA THR A 384 -22.41 -29.60 3.07
C THR A 384 -23.10 -30.94 3.34
N GLY A 385 -23.55 -31.63 2.29
CA GLY A 385 -24.26 -32.91 2.39
C GLY A 385 -23.41 -34.00 3.04
N LYS A 386 -23.96 -34.62 4.09
CA LYS A 386 -23.37 -35.77 4.79
C LYS A 386 -24.03 -37.05 4.29
N LYS A 387 -23.22 -38.05 3.94
CA LYS A 387 -23.69 -39.35 3.46
C LYS A 387 -24.43 -40.11 4.57
N VAL A 388 -25.64 -40.58 4.29
CA VAL A 388 -26.42 -41.42 5.21
C VAL A 388 -25.90 -42.86 5.14
N LYS A 389 -25.70 -43.50 6.29
CA LYS A 389 -25.32 -44.92 6.37
C LYS A 389 -26.58 -45.77 6.23
N ASN A 390 -26.65 -46.60 5.18
CA ASN A 390 -27.77 -47.49 4.86
C ASN A 390 -29.14 -46.76 4.78
N PRO A 391 -29.34 -45.86 3.79
CA PRO A 391 -30.62 -45.18 3.63
C PRO A 391 -31.74 -46.19 3.37
N THR A 392 -32.88 -46.03 4.05
CA THR A 392 -34.13 -46.70 3.66
C THR A 392 -34.56 -46.29 2.25
N GLU A 393 -35.38 -47.08 1.55
CA GLU A 393 -35.83 -46.78 0.15
C GLU A 393 -36.47 -45.39 -0.01
N MET A 394 -37.01 -44.81 1.06
CA MET A 394 -37.62 -43.47 1.09
C MET A 394 -36.70 -42.35 1.62
N GLU A 395 -35.48 -42.66 2.08
CA GLU A 395 -34.57 -41.67 2.67
C GLU A 395 -33.54 -41.19 1.65
N ILE A 396 -33.33 -39.87 1.59
CA ILE A 396 -32.34 -39.27 0.69
C ILE A 396 -30.91 -39.72 1.08
N PRO A 397 -30.04 -40.03 0.11
CA PRO A 397 -28.70 -40.58 0.36
C PRO A 397 -27.74 -39.59 1.04
N PHE A 398 -28.05 -38.29 0.98
CA PHE A 398 -27.29 -37.23 1.61
C PHE A 398 -28.23 -36.35 2.44
N LYS A 399 -27.86 -36.08 3.69
CA LYS A 399 -28.57 -35.13 4.57
C LYS A 399 -27.84 -33.80 4.64
N TYR A 400 -28.61 -32.74 4.57
CA TYR A 400 -28.15 -31.36 4.67
C TYR A 400 -28.67 -30.77 5.99
N PRO A 401 -27.85 -30.01 6.74
CA PRO A 401 -28.31 -29.38 7.97
C PRO A 401 -29.48 -28.42 7.70
N TYR A 402 -30.61 -28.63 8.38
CA TYR A 402 -31.71 -27.69 8.38
C TYR A 402 -31.53 -26.70 9.52
N LEU A 403 -31.62 -25.41 9.20
CA LEU A 403 -31.46 -24.32 10.14
C LEU A 403 -32.82 -23.63 10.36
N THR A 404 -33.39 -23.80 11.54
CA THR A 404 -34.57 -23.07 12.00
C THR A 404 -34.12 -21.74 12.61
N PHE A 405 -34.61 -20.62 12.07
CA PHE A 405 -34.16 -19.28 12.46
C PHE A 405 -35.04 -18.68 13.55
N LYS A 406 -34.46 -18.49 14.74
CA LYS A 406 -35.06 -17.73 15.84
C LYS A 406 -34.59 -16.28 15.75
N VAL A 407 -35.38 -15.41 15.13
CA VAL A 407 -34.99 -14.00 14.94
C VAL A 407 -34.94 -13.27 16.28
N VAL A 408 -33.75 -12.83 16.67
CA VAL A 408 -33.48 -12.10 17.92
C VAL A 408 -33.59 -10.60 17.72
N GLY A 409 -33.19 -10.11 16.55
CA GLY A 409 -33.27 -8.69 16.22
C GLY A 409 -32.81 -8.34 14.81
N LEU A 410 -33.08 -7.11 14.41
CA LEU A 410 -32.65 -6.54 13.14
C LEU A 410 -31.43 -5.64 13.33
N TYR A 411 -30.41 -5.77 12.48
CA TYR A 411 -29.21 -4.93 12.54
C TYR A 411 -28.99 -4.15 11.24
N ASP A 412 -28.32 -2.99 11.35
CA ASP A 412 -27.96 -2.14 10.22
C ASP A 412 -26.43 -2.05 10.07
N PRO A 413 -25.84 -2.63 9.00
CA PRO A 413 -24.39 -2.64 8.81
C PRO A 413 -23.77 -1.25 8.63
N ASN A 414 -24.56 -0.21 8.33
CA ASN A 414 -24.05 1.16 8.21
C ASN A 414 -23.70 1.81 9.55
N LYS A 415 -24.27 1.29 10.65
CA LYS A 415 -24.08 1.79 12.02
C LYS A 415 -22.93 1.13 12.77
N ILE A 416 -22.28 0.14 12.17
CA ILE A 416 -21.10 -0.52 12.74
C ILE A 416 -19.93 0.46 12.88
N LYS A 417 -19.25 0.42 14.03
CA LYS A 417 -18.13 1.29 14.40
C LYS A 417 -16.80 0.73 13.85
N VAL A 418 -16.57 0.95 12.57
CA VAL A 418 -15.29 0.68 11.91
C VAL A 418 -14.75 1.94 11.25
N SER A 419 -13.43 2.00 11.04
CA SER A 419 -12.83 3.10 10.28
C SER A 419 -13.46 3.15 8.88
N LYS A 420 -14.01 4.30 8.51
CA LYS A 420 -14.52 4.60 7.15
C LYS A 420 -13.53 5.48 6.38
N ASP A 421 -12.31 5.58 6.90
CA ASP A 421 -11.25 6.37 6.28
C ASP A 421 -10.58 5.52 5.20
N PRO A 422 -10.63 5.95 3.91
CA PRO A 422 -10.09 5.15 2.81
C PRO A 422 -8.60 4.86 2.97
N LEU A 423 -7.85 5.64 3.75
CA LEU A 423 -6.40 5.46 3.90
C LEU A 423 -6.02 4.29 4.82
N ASN A 424 -6.93 3.79 5.66
CA ASN A 424 -6.66 2.69 6.59
C ASN A 424 -7.85 1.73 6.76
N GLU A 425 -8.80 1.77 5.83
CA GLU A 425 -9.93 0.86 5.80
C GLU A 425 -9.43 -0.57 5.58
N LEU A 426 -9.86 -1.47 6.46
CA LEU A 426 -9.63 -2.90 6.29
C LEU A 426 -10.91 -3.58 5.79
N PRO A 427 -10.78 -4.67 5.03
CA PRO A 427 -11.87 -5.54 4.58
C PRO A 427 -12.84 -5.90 5.72
N MET A 428 -14.08 -5.41 5.67
CA MET A 428 -15.17 -5.66 6.63
C MET A 428 -16.35 -6.39 5.96
N GLU A 429 -16.07 -7.32 5.05
CA GLU A 429 -17.08 -7.92 4.17
C GLU A 429 -17.94 -8.98 4.87
N THR A 430 -17.72 -9.18 6.17
CA THR A 430 -18.69 -9.82 7.06
C THR A 430 -19.94 -8.96 7.27
N TYR A 431 -19.89 -7.66 6.98
CA TYR A 431 -20.99 -6.74 7.20
C TYR A 431 -21.39 -5.92 5.97
N ARG A 432 -20.51 -5.81 4.97
CA ARG A 432 -20.73 -5.01 3.77
C ARG A 432 -20.37 -5.79 2.53
N PRO A 433 -21.02 -5.54 1.39
CA PRO A 433 -20.57 -6.11 0.13
C PRO A 433 -19.19 -5.56 -0.23
N SER A 434 -18.36 -6.37 -0.88
CA SER A 434 -17.16 -5.86 -1.54
C SER A 434 -17.52 -4.98 -2.73
N SER A 435 -16.68 -4.00 -3.03
CA SER A 435 -16.77 -3.17 -4.22
C SER A 435 -15.65 -3.49 -5.21
N ALA A 436 -15.93 -3.27 -6.48
CA ALA A 436 -14.94 -3.23 -7.56
C ALA A 436 -15.47 -2.30 -8.65
N ASP A 437 -14.59 -1.69 -9.43
CA ASP A 437 -14.99 -0.82 -10.54
C ASP A 437 -14.36 -1.30 -11.84
N LEU A 438 -15.16 -1.38 -12.91
CA LEU A 438 -14.70 -1.64 -14.27
C LEU A 438 -13.94 -0.42 -14.78
N VAL A 439 -12.64 -0.59 -15.01
CA VAL A 439 -11.75 0.49 -15.46
C VAL A 439 -11.32 0.34 -16.91
N LEU A 440 -11.25 -0.90 -17.43
CA LEU A 440 -11.01 -1.17 -18.85
C LEU A 440 -12.05 -2.18 -19.35
N ASP A 441 -12.55 -2.00 -20.56
CA ASP A 441 -13.48 -2.94 -21.20
C ASP A 441 -12.78 -4.20 -21.72
N ALA A 442 -13.53 -5.05 -22.46
CA ALA A 442 -13.03 -6.31 -23.00
C ALA A 442 -11.93 -6.11 -24.06
N GLU A 443 -11.97 -4.99 -24.78
CA GLU A 443 -11.00 -4.57 -25.78
C GLU A 443 -9.74 -3.93 -25.16
N GLY A 444 -9.82 -3.55 -23.88
CA GLY A 444 -8.74 -2.91 -23.13
C GLY A 444 -8.78 -1.38 -23.17
N GLU A 445 -9.88 -0.81 -23.64
CA GLU A 445 -10.09 0.64 -23.69
C GLU A 445 -10.58 1.18 -22.34
N PRO A 446 -10.17 2.40 -21.92
CA PRO A 446 -10.60 2.97 -20.66
C PRO A 446 -12.09 3.26 -20.57
N VAL A 447 -12.72 2.78 -19.49
CA VAL A 447 -14.13 3.07 -19.17
C VAL A 447 -14.18 4.31 -18.27
N ASN A 448 -14.79 5.40 -18.77
CA ASN A 448 -14.88 6.68 -18.04
C ASN A 448 -16.29 7.29 -18.12
N PRO A 449 -16.99 7.50 -16.99
CA PRO A 449 -16.59 7.14 -15.63
C PRO A 449 -16.51 5.62 -15.45
N ALA A 450 -15.68 5.17 -14.51
CA ALA A 450 -15.60 3.74 -14.17
C ALA A 450 -16.97 3.24 -13.72
N THR A 451 -17.34 2.03 -14.14
CA THR A 451 -18.66 1.44 -13.85
C THR A 451 -18.55 0.50 -12.66
N SER A 452 -19.37 0.68 -11.63
CA SER A 452 -19.30 -0.18 -10.45
C SER A 452 -19.78 -1.61 -10.74
N ILE A 453 -19.09 -2.58 -10.14
CA ILE A 453 -19.40 -4.01 -10.19
C ILE A 453 -20.23 -4.34 -8.94
N ASP A 454 -21.46 -4.78 -9.16
CA ASP A 454 -22.37 -5.15 -8.08
C ASP A 454 -22.25 -6.65 -7.72
N THR A 455 -22.54 -6.97 -6.44
CA THR A 455 -22.73 -8.35 -5.99
C THR A 455 -24.03 -8.92 -6.55
N SER A 456 -24.04 -10.19 -6.96
CA SER A 456 -25.21 -10.79 -7.62
C SER A 456 -25.99 -11.80 -6.79
N GLY A 457 -25.62 -12.02 -5.53
CA GLY A 457 -26.17 -13.12 -4.73
C GLY A 457 -25.55 -14.48 -5.08
N ASN A 458 -24.75 -14.58 -6.14
CA ASN A 458 -24.18 -15.84 -6.61
C ASN A 458 -23.00 -16.29 -5.73
N PRO A 459 -23.08 -17.46 -5.06
CA PRO A 459 -22.00 -18.00 -4.22
C PRO A 459 -20.67 -18.22 -4.95
N VAL A 460 -20.71 -18.37 -6.27
CA VAL A 460 -19.51 -18.56 -7.12
C VAL A 460 -19.18 -17.32 -7.97
N GLY A 461 -19.83 -16.20 -7.66
CA GLY A 461 -19.56 -14.91 -8.28
C GLY A 461 -18.19 -14.35 -7.91
N LEU A 462 -17.79 -13.33 -8.66
CA LEU A 462 -16.54 -12.60 -8.46
C LEU A 462 -16.52 -11.92 -7.07
N LEU A 463 -17.56 -11.14 -6.79
CA LEU A 463 -17.78 -10.47 -5.51
C LEU A 463 -18.68 -11.34 -4.62
N THR A 464 -18.30 -11.54 -3.36
CA THR A 464 -19.15 -12.26 -2.40
C THR A 464 -20.30 -11.40 -1.95
N SER A 465 -21.48 -12.02 -1.80
CA SER A 465 -22.65 -11.38 -1.20
C SER A 465 -22.38 -11.02 0.27
N SER A 466 -22.95 -9.91 0.74
CA SER A 466 -22.92 -9.58 2.18
C SER A 466 -23.67 -10.64 2.99
N PRO A 467 -23.19 -11.04 4.17
CA PRO A 467 -23.99 -11.83 5.11
C PRO A 467 -25.18 -10.99 5.55
N ASN A 468 -26.39 -11.46 5.26
CA ASN A 468 -27.62 -10.82 5.73
C ASN A 468 -28.17 -11.50 7.00
N ILE A 469 -27.58 -12.63 7.40
CA ILE A 469 -27.94 -13.38 8.59
C ILE A 469 -26.67 -13.64 9.40
N LEU A 470 -26.64 -13.09 10.61
CA LEU A 470 -25.61 -13.35 11.61
C LEU A 470 -26.14 -14.27 12.70
N THR A 471 -25.33 -15.20 13.19
CA THR A 471 -25.68 -16.09 14.32
C THR A 471 -24.56 -16.15 15.35
N THR A 472 -24.73 -16.96 16.40
CA THR A 472 -23.76 -17.12 17.48
C THR A 472 -22.72 -18.19 17.16
N LEU A 473 -21.52 -18.04 17.70
CA LEU A 473 -20.45 -19.02 17.52
C LEU A 473 -20.84 -20.42 18.04
N ASP A 474 -21.63 -20.49 19.11
CA ASP A 474 -22.18 -21.74 19.63
C ASP A 474 -23.07 -22.46 18.59
N SER A 475 -23.88 -21.70 17.83
CA SER A 475 -24.67 -22.23 16.72
C SER A 475 -23.81 -22.80 15.60
N ALA A 476 -22.72 -22.12 15.25
CA ALA A 476 -21.77 -22.63 14.27
C ALA A 476 -21.09 -23.92 14.76
N ARG A 477 -20.73 -24.00 16.05
CA ARG A 477 -20.16 -25.21 16.65
C ARG A 477 -21.15 -26.38 16.63
N GLY A 478 -22.42 -26.14 17.00
CA GLY A 478 -23.47 -27.16 16.97
C GLY A 478 -23.72 -27.74 15.58
N VAL A 479 -23.66 -26.89 14.54
CA VAL A 479 -23.93 -27.29 13.14
C VAL A 479 -22.70 -27.85 12.42
N MET A 480 -21.55 -27.19 12.55
CA MET A 480 -20.32 -27.51 11.80
C MET A 480 -19.31 -28.37 12.56
N GLY A 481 -19.46 -28.53 13.87
CA GLY A 481 -18.53 -29.24 14.74
C GLY A 481 -17.49 -28.34 15.41
N GLU A 482 -16.51 -28.95 16.09
CA GLU A 482 -15.56 -28.24 16.96
C GLU A 482 -14.57 -27.31 16.24
N GLN A 483 -14.30 -27.54 14.94
CA GLN A 483 -13.41 -26.69 14.12
C GLN A 483 -14.19 -25.69 13.25
N ALA A 484 -15.22 -25.06 13.83
CA ALA A 484 -16.13 -24.17 13.12
C ALA A 484 -15.55 -22.79 12.79
N ILE A 485 -14.51 -22.33 13.51
CA ILE A 485 -13.98 -20.97 13.36
C ILE A 485 -13.17 -20.84 12.07
N SER A 486 -13.51 -19.85 11.25
CA SER A 486 -12.82 -19.54 9.99
C SER A 486 -11.65 -18.60 10.18
N SER A 487 -11.78 -17.61 11.05
CA SER A 487 -10.71 -16.66 11.36
C SER A 487 -10.93 -16.01 12.72
N ILE A 488 -9.86 -15.46 13.32
CA ILE A 488 -9.95 -14.69 14.56
C ILE A 488 -9.28 -13.33 14.34
N ARG A 489 -10.03 -12.25 14.57
CA ARG A 489 -9.53 -10.87 14.49
C ARG A 489 -9.14 -10.40 15.87
N LEU A 490 -7.90 -9.92 16.01
CA LEU A 490 -7.29 -9.60 17.31
C LEU A 490 -7.01 -8.10 17.46
N LYS A 491 -7.14 -7.61 18.70
CA LYS A 491 -6.55 -6.35 19.17
C LYS A 491 -5.46 -6.64 20.18
N VAL A 492 -4.31 -5.99 20.02
CA VAL A 492 -3.13 -6.19 20.87
C VAL A 492 -2.95 -5.00 21.81
N LYS A 493 -2.77 -5.26 23.10
CA LYS A 493 -2.49 -4.25 24.13
C LYS A 493 -1.10 -3.67 23.92
N GLY A 494 -0.96 -2.35 23.94
CA GLY A 494 0.34 -1.68 23.90
C GLY A 494 0.87 -1.31 22.50
N ALA A 495 0.33 -1.88 21.42
CA ALA A 495 0.69 -1.55 20.04
C ALA A 495 -0.01 -0.27 19.52
N THR A 496 -0.03 0.80 20.32
CA THR A 496 -0.82 2.03 20.06
C THR A 496 -0.08 3.08 19.24
N THR A 497 1.24 2.98 19.11
CA THR A 497 2.07 3.94 18.39
C THR A 497 2.75 3.32 17.17
N VAL A 498 3.08 4.14 16.19
CA VAL A 498 3.94 3.72 15.07
C VAL A 498 5.37 3.74 15.60
N SER A 499 5.87 2.59 16.04
CA SER A 499 7.22 2.44 16.59
C SER A 499 7.78 1.04 16.35
N GLU A 500 9.11 0.91 16.37
CA GLU A 500 9.80 -0.39 16.33
C GLU A 500 9.38 -1.29 17.50
N GLU A 501 9.13 -0.72 18.68
CA GLU A 501 8.63 -1.45 19.84
C GLU A 501 7.23 -2.06 19.59
N SER A 502 6.34 -1.32 18.95
CA SER A 502 5.00 -1.82 18.60
C SER A 502 5.08 -2.87 17.49
N GLU A 503 5.98 -2.71 16.51
CA GLU A 503 6.22 -3.73 15.48
C GLU A 503 6.76 -5.02 16.10
N GLN A 504 7.76 -4.93 16.99
CA GLN A 504 8.34 -6.08 17.67
C GLN A 504 7.30 -6.82 18.52
N LEU A 505 6.48 -6.08 19.28
CA LEU A 505 5.39 -6.67 20.06
C LEU A 505 4.41 -7.44 19.17
N LEU A 506 4.00 -6.88 18.03
CA LEU A 506 3.09 -7.55 17.10
C LEU A 506 3.73 -8.82 16.49
N GLN A 507 5.03 -8.79 16.19
CA GLN A 507 5.78 -9.95 15.70
C GLN A 507 5.92 -11.03 16.77
N ASP A 508 6.16 -10.66 18.02
CA ASP A 508 6.25 -11.60 19.14
C ASP A 508 4.91 -12.29 19.39
N VAL A 509 3.80 -11.54 19.42
CA VAL A 509 2.44 -12.09 19.54
C VAL A 509 2.11 -13.00 18.36
N LYS A 510 2.43 -12.59 17.12
CA LYS A 510 2.27 -13.44 15.93
C LYS A 510 3.00 -14.77 16.11
N LYS A 511 4.29 -14.72 16.47
CA LYS A 511 5.13 -15.91 16.64
C LYS A 511 4.61 -16.82 17.75
N GLN A 512 4.14 -16.25 18.85
CA GLN A 512 3.54 -17.01 19.95
C GLN A 512 2.28 -17.76 19.49
N ILE A 513 1.36 -17.09 18.77
CA ILE A 513 0.16 -17.71 18.21
C ILE A 513 0.52 -18.88 17.30
N GLU A 514 1.47 -18.68 16.38
CA GLU A 514 1.89 -19.71 15.43
C GLU A 514 2.53 -20.93 16.12
N GLN A 515 3.30 -20.70 17.19
CA GLN A 515 3.96 -21.77 17.96
C GLN A 515 3.01 -22.55 18.86
N GLU A 516 2.11 -21.89 19.57
CA GLU A 516 1.23 -22.54 20.55
C GLU A 516 0.02 -23.23 19.89
N THR A 517 -0.51 -22.66 18.79
CA THR A 517 -1.75 -23.15 18.17
C THR A 517 -1.51 -23.88 16.84
N GLY A 518 -0.36 -23.68 16.19
CA GLY A 518 -0.08 -24.17 14.84
C GLY A 518 -0.88 -23.46 13.73
N LEU A 519 -1.62 -22.39 14.08
CA LEU A 519 -2.35 -21.54 13.14
C LEU A 519 -1.41 -20.53 12.47
N MET A 520 -1.90 -19.83 11.45
CA MET A 520 -1.20 -18.74 10.80
C MET A 520 -1.69 -17.39 11.32
N ALA A 521 -0.78 -16.45 11.56
CA ALA A 521 -1.14 -15.10 11.95
C ALA A 521 -0.55 -14.04 11.00
N THR A 522 -1.39 -13.11 10.54
CA THR A 522 -0.99 -12.01 9.67
C THR A 522 -1.22 -10.69 10.39
N ILE A 523 -0.17 -9.88 10.52
CA ILE A 523 -0.26 -8.55 11.13
C ILE A 523 -0.90 -7.60 10.11
N THR A 524 -2.05 -7.03 10.45
CA THR A 524 -2.80 -6.09 9.61
C THR A 524 -2.75 -4.66 10.13
N LYS A 525 -2.15 -4.46 11.31
CA LYS A 525 -1.91 -3.14 11.88
C LYS A 525 -0.99 -2.33 10.95
N GLY A 526 -1.38 -1.07 10.70
CA GLY A 526 -0.63 -0.20 9.80
C GLY A 526 -0.70 -0.57 8.32
N SER A 527 -1.58 -1.50 7.93
CA SER A 527 -1.84 -1.77 6.51
C SER A 527 -2.71 -0.67 5.88
N SER A 528 -2.58 -0.49 4.57
CA SER A 528 -3.34 0.52 3.81
C SER A 528 -3.87 -0.08 2.51
N PRO A 529 -5.04 0.37 2.03
CA PRO A 529 -5.51 0.04 0.69
C PRO A 529 -4.52 0.47 -0.41
N GLN A 530 -4.43 -0.37 -1.44
CA GLN A 530 -3.65 -0.22 -2.66
C GLN A 530 -4.54 -0.63 -3.85
N PRO A 531 -4.66 0.21 -4.88
CA PRO A 531 -5.44 -0.12 -6.06
C PRO A 531 -4.71 -1.19 -6.89
N VAL A 532 -5.40 -2.28 -7.17
CA VAL A 532 -4.91 -3.40 -7.97
C VAL A 532 -5.91 -3.70 -9.06
N VAL A 533 -5.43 -3.96 -10.28
CA VAL A 533 -6.28 -4.38 -11.39
C VAL A 533 -6.30 -5.88 -11.55
N THR A 534 -7.50 -6.41 -11.77
CA THR A 534 -7.74 -7.81 -12.06
C THR A 534 -8.43 -7.93 -13.42
N LYS A 535 -7.81 -8.67 -14.33
CA LYS A 535 -8.41 -9.11 -15.58
C LYS A 535 -9.42 -10.22 -15.31
N VAL A 536 -10.67 -10.00 -15.70
CA VAL A 536 -11.75 -10.97 -15.52
C VAL A 536 -11.94 -11.76 -16.80
N VAL A 537 -11.81 -13.08 -16.71
CA VAL A 537 -11.89 -14.00 -17.86
C VAL A 537 -12.99 -15.03 -17.63
N ASP A 538 -13.90 -15.16 -18.60
CA ASP A 538 -14.93 -16.20 -18.62
C ASP A 538 -14.78 -17.06 -19.87
N ASN A 539 -14.62 -18.38 -19.70
CA ASN A 539 -14.39 -19.34 -20.78
C ASN A 539 -13.31 -18.92 -21.80
N GLY A 540 -12.22 -18.31 -21.31
CA GLY A 540 -11.11 -17.83 -22.14
C GLY A 540 -11.36 -16.49 -22.84
N LYS A 541 -12.54 -15.88 -22.70
CA LYS A 541 -12.85 -14.54 -23.19
C LYS A 541 -12.65 -13.51 -22.08
N THR A 542 -12.01 -12.39 -22.41
CA THR A 542 -11.82 -11.29 -21.47
C THR A 542 -13.12 -10.49 -21.39
N LEU A 543 -13.64 -10.28 -20.19
CA LEU A 543 -14.82 -9.45 -19.95
C LEU A 543 -14.45 -7.99 -19.65
N GLY A 544 -13.25 -7.78 -19.11
CA GLY A 544 -12.69 -6.47 -18.80
C GLY A 544 -11.69 -6.52 -17.66
N TRP A 545 -11.23 -5.35 -17.24
CA TRP A 545 -10.33 -5.18 -16.09
C TRP A 545 -11.04 -4.40 -14.99
N ILE A 546 -11.08 -4.99 -13.80
CA ILE A 546 -11.66 -4.38 -12.62
C ILE A 546 -10.56 -3.85 -11.70
N GLU A 547 -10.75 -2.68 -11.11
CA GLU A 547 -9.92 -2.14 -10.04
C GLU A 547 -10.55 -2.49 -8.69
N GLN A 548 -9.72 -2.97 -7.76
CA GLN A 548 -10.13 -3.29 -6.40
C GLN A 548 -9.14 -2.72 -5.37
N PRO A 549 -9.62 -2.29 -4.19
CA PRO A 549 -8.76 -1.85 -3.09
C PRO A 549 -8.21 -3.06 -2.34
N TRP A 550 -7.05 -3.55 -2.75
CA TRP A 550 -6.33 -4.62 -2.04
C TRP A 550 -5.58 -4.04 -0.85
N ILE A 551 -5.20 -4.85 0.13
CA ILE A 551 -4.52 -4.34 1.33
C ILE A 551 -3.02 -4.61 1.25
N HIS A 552 -2.22 -3.55 1.21
CA HIS A 552 -0.77 -3.64 1.36
C HIS A 552 -0.42 -3.77 2.85
N ILE A 553 0.13 -4.93 3.21
CA ILE A 553 0.48 -5.28 4.58
C ILE A 553 1.62 -4.39 5.08
N GLY A 554 1.51 -3.87 6.30
CA GLY A 554 2.59 -3.14 6.98
C GLY A 554 2.99 -1.81 6.33
N ALA A 555 2.15 -1.26 5.45
CA ALA A 555 2.44 -0.05 4.68
C ALA A 555 2.95 1.11 5.54
N ALA A 556 2.27 1.42 6.66
CA ALA A 556 2.66 2.48 7.57
C ALA A 556 4.03 2.26 8.20
N MET A 557 4.36 1.02 8.59
CA MET A 557 5.65 0.72 9.23
C MET A 557 6.79 0.72 8.21
N THR A 558 6.53 0.23 6.99
CA THR A 558 7.46 0.39 5.87
C THR A 558 7.71 1.87 5.59
N ILE A 559 6.67 2.69 5.46
CA ILE A 559 6.84 4.14 5.24
C ILE A 559 7.62 4.77 6.39
N PHE A 560 7.28 4.47 7.65
CA PHE A 560 7.96 5.00 8.84
C PHE A 560 9.45 4.68 8.82
N ARG A 561 9.83 3.41 8.65
CA ARG A 561 11.23 2.96 8.67
C ARG A 561 12.02 3.56 7.52
N GLU A 562 11.51 3.46 6.30
CA GLU A 562 12.21 3.93 5.09
C GLU A 562 12.40 5.46 5.11
N THR A 563 11.39 6.18 5.61
CA THR A 563 11.44 7.63 5.79
C THR A 563 12.41 8.03 6.91
N SER A 564 12.36 7.35 8.06
CA SER A 564 13.24 7.62 9.20
C SER A 564 14.70 7.41 8.85
N VAL A 565 15.03 6.29 8.18
CA VAL A 565 16.40 6.00 7.70
C VAL A 565 16.84 7.05 6.68
N GLY A 566 15.98 7.39 5.73
CA GLY A 566 16.29 8.37 4.68
C GLY A 566 16.56 9.76 5.24
N PHE A 567 15.66 10.27 6.08
CA PHE A 567 15.76 11.61 6.64
C PHE A 567 16.91 11.72 7.65
N SER A 568 17.07 10.72 8.51
CA SER A 568 18.23 10.66 9.43
C SER A 568 19.55 10.60 8.65
N GLY A 569 19.62 9.76 7.61
CA GLY A 569 20.81 9.67 6.74
C GLY A 569 21.15 11.01 6.07
N VAL A 570 20.12 11.75 5.63
CA VAL A 570 20.27 13.09 5.03
C VAL A 570 20.83 14.07 6.08
N ILE A 571 20.32 14.06 7.30
CA ILE A 571 20.82 14.88 8.42
C ILE A 571 22.29 14.53 8.76
N PHE A 572 22.63 13.24 8.85
CA PHE A 572 24.01 12.82 9.11
C PHE A 572 24.97 13.24 7.99
N ALA A 573 24.54 13.11 6.73
CA ALA A 573 25.34 13.57 5.59
C ALA A 573 25.54 15.10 5.61
N MET A 574 24.53 15.88 6.00
CA MET A 574 24.67 17.34 6.21
C MET A 574 25.70 17.66 7.28
N LEU A 575 25.65 16.96 8.42
CA LEU A 575 26.61 17.15 9.50
C LEU A 575 28.05 16.83 9.03
N ALA A 576 28.22 15.76 8.25
CA ALA A 576 29.52 15.40 7.67
C ALA A 576 30.02 16.48 6.71
N VAL A 577 29.14 17.05 5.86
CA VAL A 577 29.45 18.19 4.98
C VAL A 577 29.91 19.38 5.81
N ALA A 578 29.19 19.74 6.88
CA ALA A 578 29.55 20.86 7.77
C ALA A 578 30.93 20.65 8.41
N ILE A 579 31.16 19.46 8.99
CA ILE A 579 32.42 19.12 9.67
C ILE A 579 33.59 19.25 8.69
N VAL A 580 33.51 18.57 7.54
CA VAL A 580 34.63 18.56 6.60
C VAL A 580 34.86 19.92 5.99
N TYR A 581 33.80 20.68 5.70
CA TYR A 581 33.92 22.06 5.26
C TYR A 581 34.69 22.91 6.28
N VAL A 582 34.30 22.90 7.56
CA VAL A 582 34.98 23.70 8.60
C VAL A 582 36.43 23.25 8.80
N LEU A 583 36.68 21.94 8.80
CA LEU A 583 38.05 21.39 8.89
C LEU A 583 38.90 21.83 7.70
N ALA A 584 38.36 21.74 6.49
CA ALA A 584 39.05 22.14 5.27
C ALA A 584 39.37 23.63 5.28
N THR A 585 38.37 24.48 5.55
CA THR A 585 38.53 25.94 5.60
C THR A 585 39.51 26.36 6.70
N SER A 586 39.44 25.75 7.89
CA SER A 586 40.39 25.99 8.99
C SER A 586 41.83 25.63 8.58
N TYR A 587 42.01 24.48 7.94
CA TYR A 587 43.32 24.02 7.50
C TYR A 587 43.92 24.91 6.41
N VAL A 588 43.13 25.32 5.42
CA VAL A 588 43.62 26.23 4.37
C VAL A 588 43.94 27.62 4.93
N SER A 589 43.13 28.14 5.85
CA SER A 589 43.42 29.40 6.56
C SER A 589 44.75 29.32 7.32
N MET A 590 45.04 28.19 7.95
CA MET A 590 46.32 27.95 8.63
C MET A 590 47.50 27.93 7.66
N LEU A 591 47.37 27.25 6.50
CA LEU A 591 48.42 27.19 5.48
C LEU A 591 48.74 28.58 4.91
N ALA A 592 47.72 29.40 4.64
CA ALA A 592 47.88 30.77 4.16
C ALA A 592 48.62 31.67 5.17
N ARG A 593 48.58 31.32 6.46
CA ARG A 593 49.22 32.09 7.55
C ARG A 593 50.53 31.48 8.04
N ARG A 594 51.01 30.42 7.38
CA ARG A 594 52.22 29.69 7.79
C ARG A 594 53.45 30.61 7.88
N LYS A 595 53.63 31.54 6.93
CA LYS A 595 54.74 32.52 6.99
C LYS A 595 54.61 33.47 8.17
N GLU A 596 53.40 33.99 8.42
CA GLU A 596 53.15 34.91 9.54
C GLU A 596 53.43 34.23 10.89
N PHE A 597 52.98 32.99 11.05
CA PHE A 597 53.27 32.20 12.25
C PHE A 597 54.77 31.89 12.41
N ALA A 598 55.48 31.60 11.31
CA ALA A 598 56.92 31.40 11.34
C ALA A 598 57.68 32.66 11.78
N VAL A 599 57.29 33.84 11.30
CA VAL A 599 57.87 35.13 11.73
C VAL A 599 57.58 35.38 13.21
N LEU A 600 56.36 35.14 13.69
CA LEU A 600 56.02 35.29 15.11
C LEU A 600 56.84 34.34 16.00
N LEU A 601 56.99 33.07 15.60
CA LEU A 601 57.85 32.11 16.30
C LEU A 601 59.33 32.58 16.32
N ALA A 602 59.82 33.13 15.20
CA ALA A 602 61.18 33.69 15.12
C ALA A 602 61.38 34.93 16.00
N LEU A 603 60.32 35.73 16.20
CA LEU A 603 60.29 36.88 17.11
C LEU A 603 60.10 36.50 18.59
N GLY A 604 60.09 35.20 18.91
CA GLY A 604 60.04 34.70 20.29
C GLY A 604 58.65 34.38 20.84
N TRP A 605 57.60 34.38 20.02
CA TRP A 605 56.27 33.95 20.46
C TRP A 605 56.24 32.44 20.74
N ARG A 606 55.51 32.03 21.80
CA ARG A 606 55.35 30.61 22.13
C ARG A 606 54.24 29.98 21.29
N THR A 607 54.31 28.67 21.04
CA THR A 607 53.25 27.91 20.34
C THR A 607 51.88 28.01 21.03
N LYS A 608 51.85 28.21 22.36
CA LYS A 608 50.64 28.46 23.16
C LYS A 608 49.95 29.79 22.79
N ASP A 609 50.70 30.81 22.44
CA ASP A 609 50.17 32.13 22.08
C ASP A 609 49.53 32.10 20.69
N LEU A 610 50.13 31.34 19.77
CA LEU A 610 49.57 31.06 18.44
C LEU A 610 48.28 30.23 18.54
N TYR A 611 48.25 29.23 19.43
CA TYR A 611 47.02 28.46 19.70
C TYR A 611 45.88 29.36 20.18
N ARG A 612 46.16 30.28 21.11
CA ARG A 612 45.15 31.24 21.60
C ARG A 612 44.61 32.13 20.48
N ILE A 613 45.45 32.54 19.52
CA ILE A 613 44.98 33.31 18.34
C ILE A 613 43.99 32.51 17.52
N VAL A 614 44.32 31.26 17.18
CA VAL A 614 43.46 30.39 16.35
C VAL A 614 42.16 30.06 17.08
N LEU A 615 42.19 29.82 18.39
CA LEU A 615 40.98 29.60 19.19
C LEU A 615 40.06 30.82 19.23
N ILE A 616 40.61 32.03 19.40
CA ILE A 616 39.82 33.27 19.42
C ILE A 616 39.12 33.45 18.07
N GLU A 617 39.83 33.19 16.97
CA GLU A 617 39.26 33.28 15.63
C GLU A 617 38.15 32.26 15.40
N ALA A 618 38.35 31.01 15.80
CA ALA A 618 37.32 29.97 15.73
C ALA A 618 36.11 30.29 16.60
N SER A 619 36.30 30.89 17.78
CA SER A 619 35.21 31.31 18.66
C SER A 619 34.36 32.43 18.03
N LEU A 620 35.00 33.38 17.36
CA LEU A 620 34.30 34.46 16.63
C LEU A 620 33.50 33.90 15.45
N LEU A 621 34.08 32.97 14.68
CA LEU A 621 33.39 32.33 13.55
C LEU A 621 32.23 31.44 14.02
N ALA A 622 32.43 30.65 15.08
CA ALA A 622 31.37 29.84 15.69
C ALA A 622 30.22 30.71 16.20
N GLY A 623 30.53 31.85 16.85
CA GLY A 623 29.54 32.83 17.29
C GLY A 623 28.77 33.44 16.12
N PHE A 624 29.45 33.81 15.02
CA PHE A 624 28.79 34.30 13.81
C PHE A 624 27.83 33.25 13.22
N VAL A 625 28.30 32.02 13.04
CA VAL A 625 27.49 30.91 12.52
C VAL A 625 26.29 30.63 13.42
N SER A 626 26.48 30.65 14.74
CA SER A 626 25.40 30.50 15.72
C SER A 626 24.33 31.59 15.57
N VAL A 627 24.72 32.85 15.39
CA VAL A 627 23.78 33.96 15.19
C VAL A 627 23.01 33.81 13.88
N ILE A 628 23.68 33.42 12.78
CA ILE A 628 23.01 33.18 11.50
C ILE A 628 22.02 32.03 11.61
N ALA A 629 22.41 30.92 12.24
CA ALA A 629 21.51 29.78 12.45
C ALA A 629 20.30 30.18 13.30
N LEU A 630 20.50 30.97 14.37
CA LEU A 630 19.41 31.51 15.19
C LEU A 630 18.45 32.40 14.39
N LEU A 631 18.98 33.25 13.50
CA LEU A 631 18.15 34.09 12.63
C LEU A 631 17.33 33.25 11.65
N VAL A 632 17.94 32.25 11.03
CA VAL A 632 17.25 31.34 10.10
C VAL A 632 16.15 30.56 10.84
N GLU A 633 16.45 30.03 12.03
CA GLU A 633 15.45 29.35 12.86
C GLU A 633 14.29 30.28 13.23
N SER A 634 14.59 31.51 13.64
CA SER A 634 13.57 32.49 14.05
C SER A 634 12.66 32.86 12.88
N ILE A 635 13.23 33.05 11.68
CA ILE A 635 12.46 33.31 10.45
C ILE A 635 11.60 32.10 10.11
N PHE A 636 12.15 30.89 10.18
CA PHE A 636 11.42 29.66 9.87
C PHE A 636 10.23 29.44 10.82
N SER A 637 10.46 29.58 12.12
CA SER A 637 9.42 29.50 13.15
C SER A 637 8.33 30.57 12.96
N TYR A 638 8.70 31.81 12.65
CA TYR A 638 7.74 32.89 12.38
C TYR A 638 6.88 32.61 11.15
N VAL A 639 7.47 32.13 10.05
CA VAL A 639 6.73 31.83 8.81
C VAL A 639 5.75 30.66 8.99
N ARG A 640 6.07 29.69 9.84
CA ARG A 640 5.22 28.50 10.06
C ARG A 640 4.28 28.60 11.24
N ASN A 641 4.40 29.64 12.07
CA ASN A 641 3.61 29.81 13.29
C ASN A 641 3.78 28.63 14.28
N GLU A 642 4.96 27.99 14.26
CA GLU A 642 5.33 26.87 15.14
C GLU A 642 6.19 27.40 16.31
N THR A 643 6.00 26.84 17.50
CA THR A 643 6.78 27.24 18.69
C THR A 643 8.25 26.88 18.52
N MET A 644 9.15 27.85 18.75
CA MET A 644 10.60 27.60 18.70
C MET A 644 10.98 26.47 19.68
N ASN A 645 11.57 25.40 19.16
CA ASN A 645 12.13 24.34 19.99
C ASN A 645 13.45 24.84 20.60
N GLY A 646 13.43 25.28 21.86
CA GLY A 646 14.63 25.78 22.54
C GLY A 646 15.79 24.78 22.57
N TRP A 647 15.50 23.47 22.49
CA TRP A 647 16.53 22.43 22.46
C TRP A 647 17.27 22.35 21.13
N SER A 648 16.61 22.53 19.98
CA SER A 648 17.29 22.50 18.67
C SER A 648 18.35 23.60 18.59
N LEU A 649 18.03 24.78 19.10
CA LEU A 649 18.93 25.94 19.17
C LEU A 649 20.17 25.66 20.02
N LEU A 650 19.99 25.04 21.18
CA LEU A 650 21.12 24.66 22.03
C LEU A 650 22.03 23.65 21.33
N TRP A 651 21.46 22.67 20.63
CA TRP A 651 22.26 21.70 19.88
C TRP A 651 22.98 22.32 18.69
N ILE A 652 22.35 23.17 17.88
CA ILE A 652 23.00 23.82 16.72
C ILE A 652 24.17 24.69 17.19
N THR A 653 23.97 25.49 18.24
CA THR A 653 25.04 26.33 18.80
C THR A 653 26.18 25.49 19.37
N LEU A 654 25.88 24.42 20.12
CA LEU A 654 26.87 23.49 20.66
C LEU A 654 27.65 22.77 19.55
N PHE A 655 26.96 22.21 18.55
CA PHE A 655 27.61 21.53 17.42
C PHE A 655 28.50 22.49 16.63
N SER A 656 28.03 23.72 16.34
CA SER A 656 28.88 24.71 15.66
C SER A 656 30.16 24.99 16.45
N LEU A 657 30.03 25.17 17.77
CA LEU A 657 31.15 25.44 18.66
C LEU A 657 32.14 24.26 18.69
N VAL A 658 31.64 23.02 18.80
CA VAL A 658 32.45 21.80 18.78
C VAL A 658 33.19 21.65 17.45
N ILE A 659 32.51 21.84 16.32
CA ILE A 659 33.08 21.66 14.98
C ILE A 659 34.18 22.70 14.72
N TYR A 660 33.95 23.97 15.04
CA TYR A 660 34.95 25.03 14.88
C TYR A 660 36.13 24.87 15.84
N PHE A 661 35.90 24.45 17.10
CA PHE A 661 37.00 24.16 18.02
C PHE A 661 37.81 22.93 17.61
N ALA A 662 37.18 21.89 17.07
CA ALA A 662 37.87 20.73 16.51
C ALA A 662 38.76 21.16 15.33
N GLY A 663 38.24 22.00 14.42
CA GLY A 663 39.03 22.60 13.35
C GLY A 663 40.18 23.48 13.84
N ALA A 664 39.98 24.25 14.90
CA ALA A 664 41.03 25.04 15.53
C ALA A 664 42.11 24.18 16.17
N ALA A 665 41.72 23.12 16.87
CA ALA A 665 42.62 22.17 17.51
C ALA A 665 43.46 21.42 16.47
N TRP A 666 42.85 21.00 15.37
CA TRP A 666 43.53 20.38 14.23
C TRP A 666 44.60 21.29 13.63
N SER A 667 44.24 22.53 13.32
CA SER A 667 45.17 23.55 12.83
C SER A 667 46.30 23.82 13.83
N ALA A 668 45.98 23.90 15.12
CA ALA A 668 46.95 24.12 16.19
C ALA A 668 47.94 22.97 16.37
N PHE A 669 47.50 21.72 16.21
CA PHE A 669 48.38 20.56 16.25
C PHE A 669 49.44 20.63 15.13
N THR A 670 49.05 21.13 13.96
CA THR A 670 49.94 21.26 12.81
C THR A 670 50.91 22.44 12.97
N ILE A 671 50.53 23.52 13.67
CA ILE A 671 51.42 24.66 13.98
C ILE A 671 52.67 24.22 14.74
N ARG A 672 52.56 23.20 15.61
CA ARG A 672 53.71 22.67 16.38
C ARG A 672 54.81 22.08 15.49
N LYS A 673 54.49 21.69 14.25
CA LYS A 673 55.42 21.10 13.28
C LYS A 673 56.09 22.15 12.38
N ILE A 674 55.83 23.43 12.57
CA ILE A 674 56.43 24.50 11.76
C ILE A 674 57.85 24.80 12.23
N SER A 675 58.83 24.58 11.35
CA SER A 675 60.21 25.06 11.48
C SER A 675 60.30 26.54 11.00
N PRO A 676 60.61 27.50 11.88
CA PRO A 676 60.61 28.93 11.51
C PRO A 676 61.55 29.25 10.36
N TYR A 677 62.75 28.66 10.37
CA TYR A 677 63.77 28.87 9.34
C TYR A 677 63.34 28.40 7.94
N GLU A 678 62.74 27.21 7.85
CA GLU A 678 62.33 26.62 6.58
C GLU A 678 61.13 27.36 5.98
N ALA A 679 60.16 27.73 6.80
CA ALA A 679 58.95 28.44 6.38
C ALA A 679 59.23 29.88 5.91
N ILE A 680 60.24 30.55 6.47
CA ILE A 680 60.67 31.89 6.04
C ILE A 680 61.42 31.81 4.69
N LYS A 681 62.26 30.79 4.49
CA LYS A 681 63.11 30.65 3.28
C LYS A 681 62.36 30.08 2.06
N THR A 682 61.44 29.14 2.27
CA THR A 682 60.71 28.46 1.17
C THR A 682 59.37 29.15 0.83
N GLY A 683 58.92 30.08 1.66
CA GLY A 683 57.64 30.74 1.48
C GLY A 683 56.44 29.77 1.54
N GLU A 684 55.39 30.05 0.76
CA GLU A 684 54.19 29.18 0.67
C GLU A 684 54.44 27.92 -0.16
N TYR A 685 55.58 27.83 -0.84
CA TYR A 685 55.90 26.74 -1.76
C TYR A 685 56.49 25.55 -1.02
N ALA A 686 55.64 24.58 -0.66
CA ALA A 686 56.11 23.22 -0.47
C ALA A 686 56.70 22.69 -1.80
N SER A 687 57.85 22.00 -1.73
CA SER A 687 58.52 21.39 -2.88
C SER A 687 57.50 20.68 -3.80
N SER A 688 57.44 21.09 -5.07
CA SER A 688 56.56 20.48 -6.07
C SER A 688 57.01 19.04 -6.32
N SER A 689 56.08 18.09 -6.25
CA SER A 689 56.32 16.74 -6.75
C SER A 689 56.70 16.81 -8.24
N HIS A 690 57.77 16.10 -8.65
CA HIS A 690 58.19 16.03 -10.05
C HIS A 690 57.25 15.13 -10.86
N VAL A 691 56.18 15.70 -11.41
CA VAL A 691 55.28 15.00 -12.33
C VAL A 691 55.82 15.10 -13.78
N LYS A 692 56.13 13.95 -14.40
CA LYS A 692 56.61 13.82 -15.79
C LYS A 692 55.48 13.97 -16.82
N LEU A 693 54.79 15.12 -16.82
CA LEU A 693 53.78 15.48 -17.84
C LEU A 693 54.31 16.63 -18.71
N GLY A 694 54.24 16.47 -20.03
CA GLY A 694 54.69 17.46 -21.02
C GLY A 694 53.76 18.69 -21.13
N LEU A 695 54.35 19.88 -21.23
CA LEU A 695 53.64 21.17 -21.30
C LEU A 695 53.19 21.52 -22.74
N ARG A 696 52.33 20.68 -23.34
CA ARG A 696 51.89 20.84 -24.75
C ARG A 696 50.50 21.45 -24.93
N SER A 697 49.63 21.41 -23.92
CA SER A 697 48.22 21.87 -24.03
C SER A 697 47.67 22.43 -22.70
N THR A 698 46.61 23.22 -22.77
CA THR A 698 45.85 23.71 -21.60
C THR A 698 45.35 22.55 -20.74
N TRP A 699 44.97 21.44 -21.37
CA TRP A 699 44.59 20.19 -20.71
C TRP A 699 45.71 19.55 -19.89
N THR A 700 46.93 19.46 -20.44
CA THR A 700 48.05 18.83 -19.73
C THR A 700 48.58 19.69 -18.60
N LEU A 701 48.43 21.01 -18.70
CA LEU A 701 48.71 21.96 -17.62
C LEU A 701 47.73 21.83 -16.45
N ALA A 702 46.42 21.74 -16.72
CA ALA A 702 45.42 21.51 -15.69
C ALA A 702 45.66 20.20 -14.92
N LEU A 703 45.92 19.10 -15.64
CA LEU A 703 46.24 17.81 -15.04
C LEU A 703 47.51 17.86 -14.18
N LYS A 704 48.57 18.52 -14.66
CA LYS A 704 49.83 18.66 -13.92
C LYS A 704 49.65 19.44 -12.63
N GLU A 705 48.82 20.48 -12.60
CA GLU A 705 48.51 21.23 -11.38
C GLU A 705 47.68 20.41 -10.38
N ILE A 706 46.75 19.59 -10.86
CA ILE A 706 45.93 18.71 -10.00
C ILE A 706 46.82 17.64 -9.33
N PHE A 707 47.63 16.91 -10.09
CA PHE A 707 48.45 15.82 -9.54
C PHE A 707 49.75 16.30 -8.88
N GLY A 708 50.34 17.41 -9.34
CA GLY A 708 51.57 17.96 -8.79
C GLY A 708 51.46 18.44 -7.35
N LYS A 709 50.24 18.73 -6.88
CA LYS A 709 49.92 19.19 -5.52
C LYS A 709 48.85 18.33 -4.85
N TRP A 710 48.96 17.01 -5.02
CA TRP A 710 47.96 16.03 -4.54
C TRP A 710 47.53 16.23 -3.08
N LYS A 711 48.45 16.49 -2.14
CA LYS A 711 48.10 16.70 -0.72
C LYS A 711 47.15 17.88 -0.49
N ARG A 712 47.29 18.97 -1.26
CA ARG A 712 46.41 20.14 -1.17
C ARG A 712 45.10 19.89 -1.92
N ASN A 713 45.21 19.37 -3.14
CA ASN A 713 44.04 19.19 -4.01
C ASN A 713 43.13 18.05 -3.53
N ALA A 714 43.64 17.07 -2.79
CA ALA A 714 42.85 16.02 -2.17
C ALA A 714 41.83 16.58 -1.16
N LEU A 715 42.19 17.61 -0.39
CA LEU A 715 41.29 18.26 0.54
C LEU A 715 40.19 19.04 -0.19
N SER A 716 40.56 19.74 -1.28
CA SER A 716 39.61 20.43 -2.15
C SER A 716 38.65 19.44 -2.83
N ILE A 717 39.16 18.31 -3.32
CA ILE A 717 38.35 17.23 -3.91
C ILE A 717 37.39 16.68 -2.87
N LEU A 718 37.85 16.37 -1.65
CA LEU A 718 36.99 15.83 -0.58
C LEU A 718 35.89 16.83 -0.18
N SER A 719 36.21 18.11 -0.11
CA SER A 719 35.26 19.18 0.26
C SER A 719 34.19 19.43 -0.81
N ILE A 720 34.45 19.06 -2.07
CA ILE A 720 33.47 19.10 -3.18
C ILE A 720 32.73 17.75 -3.30
N ALA A 721 33.41 16.64 -3.01
CA ALA A 721 32.87 15.30 -3.08
C ALA A 721 31.76 15.07 -2.04
N LEU A 722 31.83 15.70 -0.85
CA LEU A 722 30.81 15.50 0.18
C LEU A 722 29.46 16.18 -0.11
N PRO A 723 29.38 17.46 -0.53
CA PRO A 723 28.13 18.04 -1.03
C PRO A 723 27.55 17.24 -2.20
N THR A 724 28.43 16.70 -3.06
CA THR A 724 28.03 15.80 -4.14
C THR A 724 27.45 14.49 -3.60
N ALA A 725 28.11 13.86 -2.63
CA ALA A 725 27.63 12.64 -1.99
C ALA A 725 26.28 12.87 -1.29
N LEU A 726 26.12 13.99 -0.57
CA LEU A 726 24.87 14.41 0.03
C LEU A 726 23.77 14.54 -1.02
N LEU A 727 24.06 15.18 -2.16
CA LEU A 727 23.09 15.32 -3.25
C LEU A 727 22.71 13.98 -3.88
N THR A 728 23.69 13.12 -4.17
CA THR A 728 23.43 11.76 -4.69
C THR A 728 22.63 10.93 -3.71
N PHE A 729 22.97 10.98 -2.42
CA PHE A 729 22.21 10.30 -1.37
C PHE A 729 20.79 10.83 -1.28
N PHE A 730 20.61 12.15 -1.33
CA PHE A 730 19.29 12.77 -1.30
C PHE A 730 18.45 12.43 -2.54
N LEU A 731 19.05 12.38 -3.73
CA LEU A 731 18.39 11.91 -4.96
C LEU A 731 17.95 10.45 -4.82
N PHE A 732 18.83 9.59 -4.31
CA PHE A 732 18.50 8.19 -4.03
C PHE A 732 17.31 8.08 -3.06
N VAL A 733 17.36 8.76 -1.91
CA VAL A 733 16.27 8.79 -0.92
C VAL A 733 14.97 9.26 -1.58
N THR A 734 15.03 10.27 -2.45
CA THR A 734 13.85 10.78 -3.16
C THR A 734 13.22 9.72 -4.05
N PHE A 735 13.99 9.06 -4.91
CA PHE A 735 13.46 8.02 -5.81
C PHE A 735 13.03 6.76 -5.05
N HIS A 736 13.80 6.36 -4.05
CA HIS A 736 13.47 5.21 -3.19
C HIS A 736 12.16 5.44 -2.45
N LEU A 737 12.00 6.60 -1.81
CA LEU A 737 10.75 6.95 -1.12
C LEU A 737 9.57 7.09 -2.08
N GLN A 738 9.76 7.52 -3.33
CA GLN A 738 8.68 7.45 -4.32
C GLN A 738 8.25 5.99 -4.57
N GLY A 739 9.21 5.08 -4.72
CA GLY A 739 8.93 3.64 -4.86
C GLY A 739 8.15 3.04 -3.68
N VAL A 740 8.34 3.56 -2.47
CA VAL A 740 7.65 3.11 -1.25
C VAL A 740 6.30 3.82 -1.06
N LEU A 741 6.26 5.14 -1.18
CA LEU A 741 5.09 5.96 -0.88
C LEU A 741 3.97 5.76 -1.91
N TYR A 742 4.27 5.58 -3.21
CA TYR A 742 3.22 5.47 -4.23
C TYR A 742 2.57 4.08 -4.31
N THR A 743 2.94 3.14 -3.43
CA THR A 743 2.36 1.79 -3.37
C THR A 743 0.93 1.79 -2.83
N SER A 744 0.63 2.59 -1.81
CA SER A 744 -0.64 2.58 -1.10
C SER A 744 -1.26 3.98 -1.04
N TRP A 745 -2.57 4.07 -0.79
CA TRP A 745 -3.24 5.37 -0.66
C TRP A 745 -2.70 6.17 0.53
N LEU A 746 -2.38 5.53 1.65
CA LEU A 746 -1.72 6.21 2.79
C LEU A 746 -0.37 6.80 2.38
N GLY A 747 0.45 6.05 1.65
CA GLY A 747 1.75 6.55 1.18
C GLY A 747 1.61 7.68 0.17
N GLN A 748 0.66 7.62 -0.76
CA GLN A 748 0.39 8.71 -1.72
C GLN A 748 -0.06 9.98 -0.97
N PHE A 749 -0.90 9.83 0.03
CA PHE A 749 -1.33 10.94 0.89
C PHE A 749 -0.14 11.56 1.64
N VAL A 750 0.75 10.74 2.21
CA VAL A 750 1.99 11.21 2.84
C VAL A 750 2.89 11.93 1.82
N ALA A 751 3.09 11.37 0.64
CA ALA A 751 3.89 11.98 -0.43
C ALA A 751 3.37 13.37 -0.84
N LEU A 752 2.05 13.56 -0.89
CA LEU A 752 1.44 14.86 -1.18
C LEU A 752 1.72 15.91 -0.09
N GLN A 753 1.85 15.48 1.17
CA GLN A 753 2.16 16.38 2.29
C GLN A 753 3.62 16.80 2.33
N VAL A 754 4.56 15.86 2.12
CA VAL A 754 6.00 16.13 2.24
C VAL A 754 6.69 16.49 0.92
N GLY A 755 6.09 16.15 -0.22
CA GLY A 755 6.65 16.36 -1.56
C GLY A 755 7.18 17.78 -1.81
N PRO A 756 6.41 18.85 -1.53
CA PRO A 756 6.90 20.23 -1.72
C PRO A 756 8.18 20.54 -0.93
N MET A 757 8.25 20.07 0.33
CA MET A 757 9.43 20.30 1.18
C MET A 757 10.67 19.60 0.63
N HIS A 758 10.52 18.38 0.08
CA HIS A 758 11.63 17.67 -0.56
C HIS A 758 12.23 18.41 -1.75
N TYR A 759 11.40 19.00 -2.61
CA TYR A 759 11.89 19.77 -3.75
C TYR A 759 12.61 21.05 -3.33
N VAL A 760 12.13 21.72 -2.27
CA VAL A 760 12.82 22.88 -1.69
C VAL A 760 14.18 22.46 -1.11
N THR A 761 14.22 21.39 -0.32
CA THR A 761 15.46 20.85 0.24
C THR A 761 16.47 20.48 -0.86
N MET A 762 16.03 19.86 -1.95
CA MET A 762 16.87 19.59 -3.13
C MET A 762 17.50 20.88 -3.69
N GLY A 763 16.69 21.93 -3.87
CA GLY A 763 17.18 23.23 -4.36
C GLY A 763 18.24 23.84 -3.45
N VAL A 764 18.06 23.71 -2.13
CA VAL A 764 19.05 24.17 -1.15
C VAL A 764 20.33 23.32 -1.22
N ALA A 765 20.24 21.99 -1.34
CA ALA A 765 21.40 21.11 -1.50
C ALA A 765 22.27 21.50 -2.70
N ILE A 766 21.62 21.70 -3.85
CA ILE A 766 22.27 22.11 -5.10
C ILE A 766 22.95 23.47 -4.92
N THR A 767 22.27 24.41 -4.27
CA THR A 767 22.80 25.75 -4.00
C THR A 767 24.06 25.67 -3.12
N ILE A 768 24.03 24.86 -2.05
CA ILE A 768 25.20 24.62 -1.19
C ILE A 768 26.34 24.00 -1.99
N ALA A 769 26.07 23.00 -2.84
CA ALA A 769 27.11 22.33 -3.63
C ALA A 769 27.78 23.30 -4.63
N ILE A 770 27.00 24.12 -5.35
CA ILE A 770 27.54 25.12 -6.30
C ILE A 770 28.37 26.16 -5.57
N LEU A 771 27.85 26.70 -4.47
CA LEU A 771 28.49 27.80 -3.76
C LEU A 771 29.76 27.36 -3.02
N THR A 772 29.76 26.19 -2.39
CA THR A 772 30.96 25.63 -1.71
C THR A 772 32.05 25.30 -2.72
N THR A 773 31.68 24.72 -3.87
CA THR A 773 32.62 24.48 -4.98
C THR A 773 33.21 25.80 -5.49
N GLY A 774 32.38 26.85 -5.60
CA GLY A 774 32.81 28.16 -6.06
C GLY A 774 33.79 28.82 -5.10
N GLU A 775 33.51 28.73 -3.79
CA GLU A 775 34.40 29.21 -2.74
C GLU A 775 35.77 28.51 -2.78
N ILE A 776 35.78 27.17 -2.86
CA ILE A 776 37.02 26.39 -2.91
C ILE A 776 37.80 26.69 -4.18
N MET A 777 37.14 26.80 -5.33
CA MET A 777 37.79 27.19 -6.58
C MET A 777 38.36 28.61 -6.50
N TRP A 778 37.63 29.53 -5.89
CA TRP A 778 38.12 30.89 -5.66
C TRP A 778 39.40 30.89 -4.83
N GLN A 779 39.42 30.14 -3.73
CA GLN A 779 40.57 30.03 -2.85
C GLN A 779 41.78 29.43 -3.59
N ASN A 780 41.57 28.34 -4.35
CA ASN A 780 42.60 27.70 -5.16
C ASN A 780 43.22 28.65 -6.19
N VAL A 781 42.41 29.50 -6.84
CA VAL A 781 42.88 30.51 -7.80
C VAL A 781 43.66 31.62 -7.10
N THR A 782 43.19 32.07 -5.94
CA THR A 782 43.81 33.18 -5.20
C THR A 782 45.18 32.80 -4.66
N ASP A 783 45.34 31.57 -4.16
CA ASP A 783 46.60 31.07 -3.62
C ASP A 783 47.65 30.75 -4.70
N ARG A 784 47.31 30.87 -5.99
CA ARG A 784 48.26 30.66 -7.11
C ARG A 784 48.34 31.84 -8.07
N ARG A 785 47.95 33.04 -7.64
CA ARG A 785 48.03 34.26 -8.49
C ARG A 785 49.42 34.50 -9.06
N ALA A 786 50.48 34.24 -8.29
CA ALA A 786 51.86 34.37 -8.76
C ALA A 786 52.18 33.43 -9.94
N SER A 787 51.70 32.18 -9.95
CA SER A 787 51.94 31.28 -11.09
C SER A 787 51.11 31.68 -12.31
N LEU A 788 49.88 32.17 -12.10
CA LEU A 788 49.04 32.72 -13.18
C LEU A 788 49.66 34.00 -13.77
N ALA A 789 50.29 34.84 -12.95
CA ALA A 789 51.04 36.02 -13.40
C ALA A 789 52.23 35.64 -14.28
N ILE A 790 52.98 34.58 -13.94
CA ILE A 790 54.06 34.05 -14.77
C ILE A 790 53.53 33.58 -16.13
N LEU A 791 52.44 32.80 -16.16
CA LEU A 791 51.84 32.35 -17.43
C LEU A 791 51.46 33.53 -18.33
N LYS A 792 50.89 34.59 -17.75
CA LYS A 792 50.55 35.82 -18.48
C LYS A 792 51.79 36.60 -18.92
N ALA A 793 52.85 36.65 -18.11
CA ALA A 793 54.13 37.27 -18.49
C ALA A 793 54.81 36.54 -19.66
N VAL A 794 54.61 35.23 -19.77
CA VAL A 794 55.11 34.39 -20.88
C VAL A 794 54.19 34.46 -22.13
N GLY A 795 53.13 35.26 -22.11
CA GLY A 795 52.30 35.56 -23.28
C GLY A 795 50.93 34.87 -23.34
N TRP A 796 50.46 34.24 -22.26
CA TRP A 796 49.13 33.63 -22.24
C TRP A 796 48.00 34.68 -22.29
N THR A 797 47.00 34.46 -23.16
CA THR A 797 45.85 35.36 -23.27
C THR A 797 44.87 35.21 -22.10
N ASN A 798 44.09 36.26 -21.83
CA ASN A 798 43.01 36.22 -20.83
C ASN A 798 41.99 35.10 -21.13
N ARG A 799 41.75 34.77 -22.40
CA ARG A 799 40.86 33.67 -22.82
C ARG A 799 41.43 32.31 -22.44
N SER A 800 42.72 32.10 -22.69
CA SER A 800 43.43 30.85 -22.33
C SER A 800 43.46 30.63 -20.82
N VAL A 801 43.65 31.69 -20.04
CA VAL A 801 43.58 31.63 -18.56
C VAL A 801 42.16 31.30 -18.09
N ARG A 802 41.11 31.92 -18.65
CA ARG A 802 39.72 31.56 -18.30
C ARG A 802 39.41 30.10 -18.60
N GLN A 803 39.78 29.62 -19.80
CA GLN A 803 39.57 28.23 -20.20
C GLN A 803 40.31 27.25 -19.29
N LEU A 804 41.52 27.59 -18.85
CA LEU A 804 42.27 26.79 -17.89
C LEU A 804 41.50 26.62 -16.56
N ILE A 805 41.00 27.71 -15.99
CA ILE A 805 40.26 27.66 -14.72
C ILE A 805 38.95 26.87 -14.84
N VAL A 806 38.19 27.09 -15.93
CA VAL A 806 36.93 26.36 -16.15
C VAL A 806 37.18 24.86 -16.34
N LEU A 807 38.23 24.50 -17.08
CA LEU A 807 38.62 23.11 -17.31
C LEU A 807 39.10 22.42 -16.03
N GLU A 808 39.80 23.15 -15.15
CA GLU A 808 40.11 22.64 -13.82
C GLU A 808 38.87 22.42 -12.96
N GLY A 809 37.93 23.37 -12.97
CA GLY A 809 36.63 23.20 -12.29
C GLY A 809 35.87 21.99 -12.79
N MET A 810 35.86 21.76 -14.11
CA MET A 810 35.28 20.59 -14.75
C MET A 810 35.96 19.28 -14.31
N LEU A 811 37.28 19.22 -14.35
CA LEU A 811 38.06 18.04 -13.95
C LEU A 811 37.95 17.71 -12.48
N ILE A 812 38.02 18.72 -11.61
CA ILE A 812 37.85 18.55 -10.17
C ILE A 812 36.42 18.12 -9.87
N GLY A 813 35.42 18.69 -10.54
CA GLY A 813 34.03 18.27 -10.47
C GLY A 813 33.85 16.80 -10.88
N PHE A 814 34.52 16.35 -11.94
CA PHE A 814 34.47 14.95 -12.38
C PHE A 814 35.08 13.99 -11.35
N VAL A 815 36.28 14.30 -10.83
CA VAL A 815 36.94 13.47 -9.81
C VAL A 815 36.15 13.48 -8.50
N ALA A 816 35.65 14.64 -8.08
CA ALA A 816 34.78 14.77 -6.92
C ALA A 816 33.45 14.04 -7.11
N GLY A 817 32.93 13.97 -8.34
CA GLY A 817 31.77 13.17 -8.71
C GLY A 817 31.99 11.68 -8.48
N ILE A 818 33.12 11.14 -8.95
CA ILE A 818 33.46 9.72 -8.73
C ILE A 818 33.61 9.41 -7.24
N VAL A 819 34.33 10.27 -6.51
CA VAL A 819 34.55 10.09 -5.05
C VAL A 819 33.24 10.26 -4.29
N GLY A 820 32.44 11.26 -4.62
CA GLY A 820 31.15 11.55 -3.98
C GLY A 820 30.14 10.43 -4.22
N LEU A 821 30.06 9.92 -5.44
CA LEU A 821 29.25 8.75 -5.78
C LEU A 821 29.69 7.52 -4.97
N SER A 822 31.01 7.28 -4.87
CA SER A 822 31.55 6.16 -4.08
C SER A 822 31.16 6.28 -2.60
N ILE A 823 31.31 7.47 -2.01
CA ILE A 823 30.91 7.73 -0.62
C ILE A 823 29.40 7.52 -0.46
N SER A 824 28.59 8.08 -1.36
CA SER A 824 27.13 7.94 -1.31
C SER A 824 26.69 6.48 -1.40
N TYR A 825 27.30 5.68 -2.28
CA TYR A 825 26.97 4.26 -2.45
C TYR A 825 27.34 3.45 -1.21
N ILE A 826 28.48 3.74 -0.57
CA ILE A 826 28.85 3.13 0.71
C ILE A 826 27.82 3.50 1.79
N THR A 827 27.41 4.76 1.85
CA THR A 827 26.38 5.21 2.80
C THR A 827 25.03 4.52 2.55
N ILE A 828 24.61 4.40 1.29
CA ILE A 828 23.39 3.67 0.91
C ILE A 828 23.49 2.20 1.33
N TYR A 829 24.61 1.55 1.06
CA TYR A 829 24.84 0.16 1.46
C TYR A 829 24.77 -0.03 2.98
N VAL A 830 25.40 0.86 3.76
CA VAL A 830 25.38 0.75 5.23
C VAL A 830 23.99 0.99 5.82
N LEU A 831 23.18 1.88 5.23
CA LEU A 831 21.87 2.25 5.77
C LEU A 831 20.72 1.37 5.26
N TYR A 832 20.79 0.89 4.02
CA TYR A 832 19.71 0.19 3.34
C TYR A 832 20.06 -1.25 2.93
N ASP A 833 21.30 -1.70 3.14
CA ASP A 833 21.83 -3.01 2.71
C ASP A 833 21.55 -3.32 1.22
N LEU A 834 21.57 -2.27 0.39
CA LEU A 834 21.32 -2.35 -1.04
C LEU A 834 22.32 -1.53 -1.83
N VAL A 835 22.51 -1.89 -3.10
CA VAL A 835 23.33 -1.11 -4.04
C VAL A 835 22.51 -0.85 -5.32
N PRO A 836 22.21 0.41 -5.67
CA PRO A 836 21.31 0.74 -6.77
C PRO A 836 22.07 0.69 -8.12
N TRP A 837 22.37 -0.53 -8.59
CA TRP A 837 22.99 -0.75 -9.90
C TRP A 837 22.00 -0.64 -11.05
N ASP A 838 20.72 -0.92 -10.79
CA ASP A 838 19.66 -0.97 -11.81
C ASP A 838 19.09 0.41 -12.19
N GLU A 839 19.63 1.49 -11.59
CA GLU A 839 19.20 2.88 -11.80
C GLU A 839 20.26 3.70 -12.56
N PRO A 840 20.43 3.48 -13.88
CA PRO A 840 21.48 4.16 -14.66
C PRO A 840 21.29 5.68 -14.69
N LEU A 841 20.06 6.17 -14.52
CA LEU A 841 19.75 7.59 -14.44
C LEU A 841 20.38 8.23 -13.19
N LEU A 842 20.32 7.56 -12.04
CA LEU A 842 20.92 8.05 -10.80
C LEU A 842 22.44 8.19 -10.94
N ILE A 843 23.10 7.20 -11.53
CA ILE A 843 24.55 7.21 -11.80
C ILE A 843 24.91 8.35 -12.76
N ALA A 844 24.18 8.46 -13.87
CA ALA A 844 24.43 9.49 -14.87
C ALA A 844 24.28 10.90 -14.28
N VAL A 845 23.19 11.16 -13.55
CA VAL A 845 22.94 12.45 -12.89
C VAL A 845 24.01 12.75 -11.84
N SER A 846 24.41 11.76 -11.04
CA SER A 846 25.42 11.91 -10.00
C SER A 846 26.83 12.20 -10.52
N LEU A 847 27.15 11.78 -11.75
CA LEU A 847 28.42 12.11 -12.39
C LEU A 847 28.37 13.43 -13.18
N LEU A 848 27.23 13.75 -13.80
CA LEU A 848 27.08 14.95 -14.63
C LEU A 848 26.88 16.22 -13.80
N LEU A 849 26.10 16.17 -12.72
CA LEU A 849 25.81 17.35 -11.89
C LEU A 849 27.06 17.97 -11.27
N PRO A 850 28.02 17.22 -10.68
CA PRO A 850 29.24 17.81 -10.13
C PRO A 850 30.13 18.48 -11.18
N VAL A 851 30.14 17.94 -12.40
CA VAL A 851 30.84 18.55 -13.54
C VAL A 851 30.16 19.86 -13.92
N LEU A 852 28.83 19.86 -14.02
CA LEU A 852 28.03 21.06 -14.28
C LEU A 852 28.26 22.11 -13.18
N PHE A 853 28.20 21.74 -11.91
CA PHE A 853 28.42 22.65 -10.80
C PHE A 853 29.86 23.16 -10.77
N GLY A 854 30.86 22.31 -11.01
CA GLY A 854 32.26 22.72 -11.10
C GLY A 854 32.51 23.72 -12.24
N THR A 855 31.84 23.55 -13.38
CA THR A 855 31.92 24.52 -14.49
C THR A 855 31.23 25.84 -14.15
N ILE A 856 30.02 25.83 -13.60
CA ILE A 856 29.28 27.05 -13.19
C ILE A 856 30.04 27.79 -12.09
N ALA A 857 30.46 27.07 -11.05
CA ALA A 857 31.15 27.59 -9.89
C ALA A 857 32.52 28.22 -10.22
N SER A 858 33.19 27.73 -11.26
CA SER A 858 34.49 28.24 -11.70
C SER A 858 34.40 29.49 -12.59
N LEU A 859 33.21 29.89 -13.07
CA LEU A 859 33.04 31.07 -13.92
C LEU A 859 33.48 32.37 -13.24
N LEU A 860 33.08 32.56 -11.97
CA LEU A 860 33.49 33.73 -11.19
C LEU A 860 35.02 33.72 -10.97
N PRO A 861 35.64 32.69 -10.34
CA PRO A 861 37.09 32.56 -10.20
C PRO A 861 37.89 32.76 -11.50
N ALA A 862 37.40 32.23 -12.62
CA ALA A 862 38.02 32.37 -13.94
C ALA A 862 38.11 33.85 -14.37
N GLN A 863 37.10 34.65 -14.04
CA GLN A 863 37.10 36.08 -14.33
C GLN A 863 38.13 36.85 -13.51
N ILE A 864 38.32 36.47 -12.23
CA ILE A 864 39.36 37.08 -11.39
C ILE A 864 40.75 36.69 -11.87
N ALA A 865 40.96 35.40 -12.20
CA ALA A 865 42.23 34.92 -12.75
C ALA A 865 42.63 35.67 -14.03
N ALA A 866 41.68 35.95 -14.91
CA ALA A 866 41.93 36.70 -16.13
C ALA A 866 42.36 38.16 -15.87
N ARG A 867 41.90 38.76 -14.78
CA ARG A 867 42.19 40.16 -14.41
C ARG A 867 43.49 40.36 -13.64
N VAL A 868 44.22 39.28 -13.33
CA VAL A 868 45.52 39.36 -12.64
C VAL A 868 46.52 40.18 -13.48
N ASN A 869 47.16 41.19 -12.87
CA ASN A 869 48.16 42.02 -13.53
C ASN A 869 49.57 41.46 -13.27
N PRO A 870 50.30 40.97 -14.29
CA PRO A 870 51.59 40.32 -14.09
C PRO A 870 52.62 41.17 -13.36
N TYR A 871 52.63 42.48 -13.62
CA TYR A 871 53.61 43.41 -13.04
C TYR A 871 53.45 43.54 -11.51
N GLN A 872 52.21 43.64 -11.02
CA GLN A 872 51.93 43.83 -9.59
C GLN A 872 52.28 42.58 -8.79
N GLU A 873 51.84 41.42 -9.25
CA GLU A 873 52.02 40.16 -8.50
C GLU A 873 53.49 39.68 -8.51
N LEU A 874 54.23 39.93 -9.60
CA LEU A 874 55.66 39.57 -9.65
C LEU A 874 56.52 40.51 -8.80
N LYS A 875 56.11 41.78 -8.65
CA LYS A 875 56.77 42.75 -7.76
C LYS A 875 56.54 42.42 -6.29
N ASP A 876 55.37 41.92 -5.93
CA ASP A 876 55.04 41.51 -4.56
C ASP A 876 55.62 40.13 -4.19
N ALA A 877 56.06 39.35 -5.18
CA ALA A 877 56.64 38.01 -4.99
C ALA A 877 58.18 38.01 -4.84
N GLY A 878 58.85 39.08 -5.26
CA GLY A 878 60.30 39.30 -5.06
C GLY A 878 60.56 40.12 -3.80
#